data_AF-A0A0Q8Q0Z3-F1
#
_entry.id   AF-A0A0Q8Q0Z3-F1
#
_cell.length_a   1.000
_cell.length_b   1.000
_cell.length_c   1.000
_cell.angle_alpha   90.00
_cell.angle_beta   90.00
_cell.angle_gamma   90.00
#
_symmetry.space_group_name_H-M   'P 1'
#
loop_
_entity.id
_entity.type
_entity.pdbx_description
1 polymer ?
#
loop_
_entity_poly.entity_id
_entity_poly.type
_entity_poly.pdbx_seq_one_letter_code
_entity_poly.pdbx_strand_id
1 'polypeptide(L)'
;MPHAGNPAAANPTTPGAGRPTAPPTPTAAPAVQPQRRPDHDGPTLTPRPAADRGPATNRPDIPSRLNPTPRPEAARPDSARPDIPSRLDPTSSNTRPDAARPATTRPDVGSRLDPTGSSATRPDGTRPDSTRPDIGSRLDPNRPDSVRPDATRPGGTRPDIPSRLDPTDSNATRPDTAPPDNTKPDIGSRLDPTGQDADHSADHPTESTPDSGRPLSESRPYDTPGGLDRTDPQHQQDLESRVPRNPDGTPQRHPDPNGDWPGAVNGDGHRAPGRDNNCLDVALSTADTYSGNPTAAAPRNDTGPDGEQGGRDRAERQLGAPFRDMGDGDQAFRRIEDQLRESGHGSQAVIVTQDANGRAHAWNVVNHDGKITYLDNQTGQRSDKPLHNGDNGVFAVALDPDRRPLPADGDTRDGSPDRPGDGTERRPEDPAGNPERESKGSAEYDQRQDKDQKHYGMEPDATQQHTRGTNEVAQTNTESAHQFLEGHIDNGQLAKVLDEAAQRAHGTPPQLGFDKKELGAKLPGFNDLSRGEQGAVVAAMGRLSLGFHEAHAVGASPEHAARPYENDPNIDRSETMSPKEQKKHVNDAAASTDDTSRGVVYHASQDFRTAGPPSGGAAPAPAHLVREHLVADPRFGGREGVYDLASGPGRGDHRPDFSGKNFAVIEVVDSDGNSRYVVDSSIPRNSVGRRPEHSEPHLGRWIDRLNENQQAGDYKVVSLYTEREPCGNKPGHAGCSGYIAERMPGVAIDYGVGYRKGVQTGDGTHADSQSNMTRDAQADLNRLGTIWARMAQAGQL
;
A
#
# COMPACT_ATOMS: atom_id res chain seq x y z
N MET A 1 61.60 24.75 -7.90
CA MET A 1 61.68 25.54 -9.15
C MET A 1 60.41 26.41 -9.25
N PRO A 2 60.45 27.62 -9.83
CA PRO A 2 59.80 28.78 -9.20
C PRO A 2 58.88 29.62 -10.12
N HIS A 3 58.46 30.78 -9.58
CA HIS A 3 57.60 31.85 -10.15
C HIS A 3 56.09 31.57 -10.06
N ALA A 4 55.21 32.41 -9.48
CA ALA A 4 55.20 33.84 -9.08
C ALA A 4 54.93 34.87 -10.20
N GLY A 5 53.83 35.63 -10.07
CA GLY A 5 53.44 36.72 -10.97
C GLY A 5 52.11 37.39 -10.57
N ASN A 6 52.18 38.61 -10.02
CA ASN A 6 51.10 39.62 -9.96
C ASN A 6 51.17 40.45 -11.30
N PRO A 7 50.27 41.41 -11.66
CA PRO A 7 49.48 42.30 -10.79
C PRO A 7 48.04 42.58 -11.30
N ALA A 8 47.50 43.79 -11.03
CA ALA A 8 46.11 44.19 -11.28
C ALA A 8 45.97 45.45 -12.19
N ALA A 9 44.70 45.80 -12.46
CA ALA A 9 44.14 47.11 -12.85
C ALA A 9 44.15 47.57 -14.33
N ALA A 10 42.96 47.93 -14.83
CA ALA A 10 42.68 49.17 -15.58
C ALA A 10 41.15 49.44 -15.71
N ASN A 11 40.71 50.68 -15.41
CA ASN A 11 39.44 51.26 -15.90
C ASN A 11 39.74 52.17 -17.12
N PRO A 12 38.73 52.69 -17.85
CA PRO A 12 38.54 54.15 -17.77
C PRO A 12 37.11 54.73 -17.97
N THR A 13 36.83 55.79 -17.19
CA THR A 13 36.09 57.04 -17.51
C THR A 13 34.62 57.09 -17.99
N THR A 14 33.81 57.87 -17.25
CA THR A 14 32.56 58.56 -17.66
C THR A 14 32.83 59.96 -18.28
N PRO A 15 31.85 60.61 -18.95
CA PRO A 15 31.01 61.67 -18.31
C PRO A 15 29.51 61.58 -18.73
N GLY A 16 28.50 61.97 -17.94
CA GLY A 16 28.12 63.33 -17.48
C GLY A 16 27.04 63.93 -18.42
N ALA A 17 25.93 64.59 -18.02
CA ALA A 17 25.34 65.01 -16.74
C ALA A 17 23.78 64.98 -16.87
N GLY A 18 22.89 65.30 -15.91
CA GLY A 18 23.00 65.88 -14.56
C GLY A 18 21.61 65.93 -13.85
N ARG A 19 21.51 66.59 -12.69
CA ARG A 19 20.30 66.73 -11.83
C ARG A 19 19.82 68.20 -11.85
N PRO A 20 18.53 68.56 -11.61
CA PRO A 20 18.03 68.66 -10.21
C PRO A 20 16.50 68.55 -9.96
N THR A 21 16.13 68.51 -8.67
CA THR A 21 14.87 69.02 -8.02
C THR A 21 13.46 68.47 -8.33
N ALA A 22 12.61 68.58 -7.30
CA ALA A 22 11.14 68.50 -7.25
C ALA A 22 10.63 69.71 -6.41
N PRO A 23 9.32 69.93 -6.13
CA PRO A 23 8.08 69.32 -6.63
C PRO A 23 7.23 70.34 -7.45
N PRO A 24 5.91 70.14 -7.68
CA PRO A 24 4.92 70.63 -6.69
C PRO A 24 3.60 69.82 -6.58
N THR A 25 2.88 70.04 -5.49
CA THR A 25 1.42 69.78 -5.38
C THR A 25 0.66 71.10 -5.51
N PRO A 26 -0.58 71.10 -6.06
CA PRO A 26 -1.61 71.93 -5.43
C PRO A 26 -2.98 71.25 -5.29
N THR A 27 -3.64 71.55 -4.17
CA THR A 27 -5.00 71.14 -3.83
C THR A 27 -6.02 72.16 -4.33
N ALA A 28 -7.20 71.74 -4.81
CA ALA A 28 -8.45 72.51 -4.66
C ALA A 28 -9.71 71.67 -4.93
N ALA A 29 -10.72 71.83 -4.07
CA ALA A 29 -12.13 71.58 -4.40
C ALA A 29 -12.87 72.93 -4.41
N PRO A 30 -14.11 72.97 -4.92
CA PRO A 30 -15.16 73.57 -4.09
C PRO A 30 -16.46 72.76 -4.07
N ALA A 31 -17.32 73.05 -3.09
CA ALA A 31 -18.61 72.39 -2.87
C ALA A 31 -19.80 73.22 -3.41
N VAL A 32 -21.01 72.64 -3.42
CA VAL A 32 -22.29 73.29 -3.07
C VAL A 32 -23.42 72.23 -3.01
N GLN A 33 -24.31 72.33 -2.03
CA GLN A 33 -25.68 71.74 -2.05
C GLN A 33 -26.69 72.89 -2.22
N PRO A 34 -27.88 72.69 -2.84
CA PRO A 34 -29.06 72.35 -2.04
C PRO A 34 -30.20 71.56 -2.75
N GLN A 35 -31.01 70.84 -1.95
CA GLN A 35 -32.48 70.56 -2.05
C GLN A 35 -33.13 70.21 -3.43
N ARG A 36 -34.05 69.24 -3.53
CA ARG A 36 -35.43 69.34 -3.00
C ARG A 36 -36.22 68.00 -3.03
N ARG A 37 -37.21 67.90 -2.12
CA ARG A 37 -38.44 67.06 -2.17
C ARG A 37 -39.54 67.79 -2.99
N PRO A 38 -40.71 67.22 -3.40
CA PRO A 38 -41.53 66.30 -2.57
C PRO A 38 -42.46 65.26 -3.29
N ASP A 39 -43.23 64.51 -2.48
CA ASP A 39 -44.58 63.88 -2.70
C ASP A 39 -44.81 62.87 -3.87
N HIS A 40 -45.80 61.96 -3.93
CA HIS A 40 -47.00 61.48 -3.15
C HIS A 40 -47.32 60.03 -3.68
N ASP A 41 -48.13 59.09 -3.15
CA ASP A 41 -48.87 58.85 -1.88
C ASP A 41 -49.20 57.32 -1.70
N GLY A 42 -50.28 56.91 -0.99
CA GLY A 42 -50.80 55.52 -0.86
C GLY A 42 -51.93 55.16 -1.86
N PRO A 43 -52.89 54.23 -1.59
CA PRO A 43 -53.17 53.39 -0.39
C PRO A 43 -52.80 51.88 -0.60
N THR A 44 -53.01 50.85 0.26
CA THR A 44 -53.74 50.50 1.53
C THR A 44 -55.11 49.74 1.44
N LEU A 45 -55.20 48.60 2.16
CA LEU A 45 -56.37 47.81 2.67
C LEU A 45 -57.15 46.75 1.80
N THR A 46 -56.89 45.45 2.11
CA THR A 46 -57.80 44.30 2.44
C THR A 46 -59.30 44.29 2.05
N PRO A 47 -59.90 43.12 1.63
CA PRO A 47 -60.32 42.05 2.57
C PRO A 47 -60.32 40.56 2.09
N ARG A 48 -60.69 39.66 3.02
CA ARG A 48 -60.93 38.17 2.97
C ARG A 48 -62.46 37.89 2.67
N PRO A 49 -63.07 36.64 2.67
CA PRO A 49 -62.56 35.26 2.87
C PRO A 49 -63.19 34.07 2.04
N ALA A 50 -62.71 32.83 2.32
CA ALA A 50 -63.37 31.49 2.14
C ALA A 50 -63.65 30.97 0.70
N ALA A 51 -63.64 29.67 0.34
CA ALA A 51 -63.27 28.35 0.95
C ALA A 51 -62.77 27.41 -0.21
N ASP A 52 -62.73 26.06 -0.27
CA ASP A 52 -63.19 24.88 0.52
C ASP A 52 -62.39 23.60 0.09
N ARG A 53 -62.44 22.50 0.87
CA ARG A 53 -62.04 21.07 0.59
C ARG A 53 -60.57 20.66 0.31
N GLY A 54 -60.08 19.69 1.10
CA GLY A 54 -58.98 18.74 0.79
C GLY A 54 -59.54 17.34 0.42
N PRO A 55 -58.90 16.17 0.74
CA PRO A 55 -57.60 15.88 1.40
C PRO A 55 -56.56 15.24 0.42
N ALA A 56 -55.26 14.97 0.70
CA ALA A 56 -54.35 14.95 1.87
C ALA A 56 -53.99 13.57 2.49
N THR A 57 -52.75 13.10 2.24
CA THR A 57 -51.91 12.14 3.01
C THR A 57 -50.47 12.10 2.40
N ASN A 58 -49.36 11.77 3.08
CA ASN A 58 -48.95 11.98 4.48
C ASN A 58 -47.40 11.80 4.59
N ARG A 59 -46.72 12.61 5.43
CA ARG A 59 -45.33 12.39 5.89
C ARG A 59 -45.20 12.86 7.35
N PRO A 60 -44.62 12.08 8.28
CA PRO A 60 -44.44 12.48 9.68
C PRO A 60 -43.04 13.06 9.94
N ASP A 61 -42.92 14.01 10.87
CA ASP A 61 -41.64 14.42 11.49
C ASP A 61 -41.85 15.30 12.75
N ILE A 62 -41.11 15.02 13.84
CA ILE A 62 -40.92 15.81 15.10
C ILE A 62 -42.22 16.19 15.91
N PRO A 63 -42.21 16.77 17.16
CA PRO A 63 -41.32 17.82 17.74
C PRO A 63 -40.82 17.62 19.19
N SER A 64 -40.04 18.60 19.68
CA SER A 64 -39.52 18.69 21.07
C SER A 64 -39.88 20.03 21.74
N ARG A 65 -40.05 20.05 23.08
CA ARG A 65 -39.52 21.05 24.08
C ARG A 65 -40.43 21.30 25.31
N LEU A 66 -39.76 21.82 26.35
CA LEU A 66 -40.25 22.55 27.56
C LEU A 66 -40.51 21.73 28.86
N ASN A 67 -40.19 22.40 29.99
CA ASN A 67 -40.15 21.97 31.39
C ASN A 67 -40.29 23.28 32.23
N PRO A 68 -40.90 23.34 33.45
CA PRO A 68 -40.15 23.04 34.68
C PRO A 68 -40.94 22.63 35.98
N THR A 69 -40.45 21.61 36.72
CA THR A 69 -40.50 21.46 38.22
C THR A 69 -41.87 21.32 38.96
N PRO A 70 -41.98 20.88 40.25
CA PRO A 70 -40.99 20.33 41.22
C PRO A 70 -41.37 18.95 41.89
N ARG A 71 -40.65 18.57 42.97
CA ARG A 71 -40.66 17.36 43.86
C ARG A 71 -42.02 16.96 44.50
N PRO A 72 -42.27 15.68 44.91
CA PRO A 72 -41.69 14.96 46.09
C PRO A 72 -41.12 13.55 45.73
N GLU A 73 -40.29 12.78 46.47
CA GLU A 73 -39.96 12.49 47.90
C GLU A 73 -40.59 11.20 48.50
N ALA A 74 -39.84 10.50 49.38
CA ALA A 74 -40.03 9.14 49.99
C ALA A 74 -39.53 7.93 49.14
N ALA A 75 -38.93 6.84 49.66
CA ALA A 75 -38.39 6.52 51.00
C ALA A 75 -37.27 5.42 50.93
N ARG A 76 -36.53 5.19 52.04
CA ARG A 76 -35.51 4.12 52.23
C ARG A 76 -36.10 2.80 52.77
N PRO A 77 -35.28 1.73 52.85
CA PRO A 77 -34.89 1.24 54.19
C PRO A 77 -33.37 1.17 54.43
N ASP A 78 -32.96 1.18 55.71
CA ASP A 78 -31.56 1.16 56.17
C ASP A 78 -31.15 -0.21 56.74
N SER A 79 -29.84 -0.48 56.86
CA SER A 79 -29.27 -1.38 57.90
C SER A 79 -27.77 -1.16 58.17
N ALA A 80 -27.48 -0.60 59.35
CA ALA A 80 -26.32 -0.76 60.25
C ALA A 80 -24.85 -0.79 59.74
N ARG A 81 -24.01 -0.05 60.47
CA ARG A 81 -22.53 -0.02 60.48
C ARG A 81 -22.05 -0.09 61.95
N PRO A 82 -20.77 -0.43 62.22
CA PRO A 82 -20.02 0.10 63.37
C PRO A 82 -18.68 0.75 62.89
N ASP A 83 -18.40 2.06 62.89
CA ASP A 83 -18.27 3.02 64.02
C ASP A 83 -17.25 2.55 65.10
N ILE A 84 -16.19 3.28 65.54
CA ILE A 84 -15.54 4.60 65.27
C ILE A 84 -14.06 4.51 65.83
N PRO A 85 -13.20 5.55 66.07
CA PRO A 85 -13.17 6.99 65.68
C PRO A 85 -11.82 7.51 65.08
N SER A 86 -11.82 8.77 64.61
CA SER A 86 -10.62 9.55 64.22
C SER A 86 -10.34 10.73 65.16
N ARG A 87 -9.08 11.24 65.21
CA ARG A 87 -8.58 12.59 65.65
C ARG A 87 -7.04 12.49 65.89
N LEU A 88 -6.17 13.50 65.76
CA LEU A 88 -6.29 14.97 65.61
C LEU A 88 -5.39 15.52 64.48
N ASP A 89 -5.70 16.76 64.08
CA ASP A 89 -4.89 17.72 63.27
C ASP A 89 -4.20 18.73 64.25
N PRO A 90 -3.50 19.86 63.90
CA PRO A 90 -3.11 20.40 62.58
C PRO A 90 -1.69 21.10 62.52
N THR A 91 -1.46 21.89 61.46
CA THR A 91 -0.61 23.12 61.32
C THR A 91 0.84 23.08 60.76
N SER A 92 0.96 23.61 59.52
CA SER A 92 1.74 24.81 59.14
C SER A 92 3.29 24.82 58.99
N SER A 93 3.72 24.89 57.72
CA SER A 93 4.73 25.82 57.14
C SER A 93 6.09 26.08 57.83
N ASN A 94 7.22 25.77 57.17
CA ASN A 94 7.93 26.75 56.29
C ASN A 94 9.28 26.26 55.70
N THR A 95 9.66 26.85 54.56
CA THR A 95 11.01 27.08 53.98
C THR A 95 12.17 26.09 54.26
N ARG A 96 12.71 25.50 53.18
CA ARG A 96 14.04 24.89 53.10
C ARG A 96 15.11 25.93 52.67
N PRO A 97 16.29 25.97 53.32
CA PRO A 97 17.53 26.49 52.75
C PRO A 97 18.52 25.36 52.38
N ASP A 98 19.46 25.63 51.48
CA ASP A 98 20.54 24.69 51.10
C ASP A 98 21.83 24.91 51.90
N ALA A 99 22.61 23.84 52.12
CA ALA A 99 24.08 23.95 52.28
C ALA A 99 24.83 22.60 52.12
N ALA A 100 25.95 22.67 51.39
CA ALA A 100 27.23 21.99 51.61
C ALA A 100 27.35 20.44 51.72
N ARG A 101 28.10 19.90 50.75
CA ARG A 101 28.92 18.67 50.81
C ARG A 101 30.07 18.84 51.85
N PRO A 102 30.66 17.76 52.36
CA PRO A 102 31.99 17.38 51.82
C PRO A 102 32.15 15.86 51.61
N ALA A 103 33.23 15.47 50.92
CA ALA A 103 33.56 14.07 50.64
C ALA A 103 34.81 13.62 51.43
N THR A 104 34.93 12.31 51.65
CA THR A 104 36.18 11.65 52.10
C THR A 104 36.54 10.48 51.17
N THR A 105 37.79 10.04 51.25
CA THR A 105 38.47 9.29 50.19
C THR A 105 38.66 7.79 50.45
N ARG A 106 38.81 7.07 49.33
CA ARG A 106 39.40 5.74 49.14
C ARG A 106 40.72 5.53 49.91
N PRO A 107 41.07 4.27 50.22
CA PRO A 107 42.40 3.77 49.81
C PRO A 107 42.33 2.46 48.99
N ASP A 108 43.40 2.21 48.24
CA ASP A 108 43.61 1.04 47.35
C ASP A 108 44.71 0.11 47.91
N VAL A 109 45.07 -0.93 47.14
CA VAL A 109 46.16 -1.93 47.37
C VAL A 109 45.76 -3.09 48.31
N GLY A 110 46.06 -4.37 48.01
CA GLY A 110 46.57 -4.96 46.77
C GLY A 110 47.21 -6.36 46.93
N SER A 111 46.89 -7.29 46.01
CA SER A 111 47.61 -8.54 45.65
C SER A 111 48.02 -9.59 46.71
N ARG A 112 47.35 -10.76 46.62
CA ARG A 112 47.89 -12.15 46.74
C ARG A 112 48.77 -12.55 47.95
N LEU A 113 48.30 -13.52 48.76
CA LEU A 113 48.73 -14.95 48.70
C LEU A 113 48.00 -15.82 49.76
N ASP A 114 47.94 -17.13 49.53
CA ASP A 114 47.35 -18.20 50.37
C ASP A 114 48.44 -18.79 51.32
N PRO A 115 48.16 -19.58 52.41
CA PRO A 115 47.81 -21.02 52.23
C PRO A 115 47.10 -21.82 53.39
N THR A 116 46.70 -23.07 53.04
CA THR A 116 46.57 -24.33 53.85
C THR A 116 45.27 -24.76 54.57
N GLY A 117 44.85 -26.02 54.32
CA GLY A 117 44.02 -26.89 55.20
C GLY A 117 42.57 -27.16 54.73
N SER A 118 42.23 -28.13 53.86
CA SER A 118 42.29 -29.61 53.98
C SER A 118 41.31 -30.19 55.02
N SER A 119 40.38 -31.12 54.76
CA SER A 119 39.93 -31.87 53.54
C SER A 119 38.43 -32.25 53.75
N ALA A 120 37.68 -33.07 52.98
CA ALA A 120 37.85 -34.06 51.90
C ALA A 120 36.51 -34.12 51.07
N THR A 121 36.18 -35.04 50.13
CA THR A 121 36.75 -36.32 49.64
C THR A 121 36.46 -36.49 48.13
N ARG A 122 37.32 -37.25 47.40
CA ARG A 122 37.21 -37.64 45.96
C ARG A 122 36.63 -39.08 45.82
N PRO A 123 36.47 -39.78 44.66
CA PRO A 123 37.24 -39.81 43.38
C PRO A 123 36.48 -39.19 42.16
N ASP A 124 37.09 -38.67 41.08
CA ASP A 124 37.88 -39.28 39.96
C ASP A 124 37.12 -40.24 39.03
N GLY A 125 37.31 -40.25 37.70
CA GLY A 125 38.15 -39.48 36.74
C GLY A 125 37.79 -39.92 35.29
N THR A 126 38.17 -39.29 34.16
CA THR A 126 39.50 -38.82 33.69
C THR A 126 39.43 -37.77 32.55
N ARG A 127 40.59 -37.25 32.11
CA ARG A 127 40.85 -36.26 31.03
C ARG A 127 41.40 -36.97 29.75
N PRO A 128 41.57 -36.34 28.56
CA PRO A 128 42.62 -35.32 28.31
C PRO A 128 42.24 -34.13 27.38
N ASP A 129 43.01 -33.04 27.46
CA ASP A 129 43.06 -31.96 26.45
C ASP A 129 44.22 -32.17 25.47
N SER A 130 44.20 -31.55 24.28
CA SER A 130 45.42 -31.08 23.57
C SER A 130 45.17 -30.04 22.45
N THR A 131 45.97 -28.96 22.49
CA THR A 131 46.50 -28.13 21.38
C THR A 131 45.58 -27.46 20.33
N ARG A 132 45.75 -26.14 20.22
CA ARG A 132 45.37 -25.27 19.08
C ARG A 132 46.51 -25.17 18.05
N PRO A 133 46.19 -25.14 16.75
CA PRO A 133 46.90 -24.33 15.76
C PRO A 133 45.98 -23.27 15.13
N ASP A 134 46.56 -22.31 14.40
CA ASP A 134 45.85 -21.24 13.70
C ASP A 134 45.85 -21.45 12.16
N ILE A 135 45.14 -20.55 11.45
CA ILE A 135 45.15 -20.30 9.99
C ILE A 135 44.23 -21.20 9.12
N GLY A 136 43.11 -20.61 8.70
CA GLY A 136 42.87 -20.39 7.26
C GLY A 136 41.89 -21.30 6.48
N SER A 137 41.03 -20.64 5.69
CA SER A 137 40.38 -21.12 4.45
C SER A 137 39.21 -22.12 4.51
N ARG A 138 38.02 -21.57 4.23
CA ARG A 138 36.90 -22.10 3.39
C ARG A 138 36.90 -23.60 3.04
N LEU A 139 35.85 -24.34 3.42
CA LEU A 139 34.79 -24.88 2.54
C LEU A 139 33.90 -25.93 3.27
N ASP A 140 32.62 -25.97 2.94
CA ASP A 140 31.69 -27.11 3.11
C ASP A 140 32.03 -28.22 2.06
N PRO A 141 31.54 -29.49 2.11
CA PRO A 141 30.23 -29.88 2.66
C PRO A 141 30.12 -31.24 3.39
N ASN A 142 28.88 -31.46 3.87
CA ASN A 142 28.10 -32.72 3.84
C ASN A 142 28.04 -33.70 5.05
N ARG A 143 26.83 -34.27 5.12
CA ARG A 143 26.22 -35.20 6.07
C ARG A 143 26.69 -36.65 5.86
N PRO A 144 26.86 -37.47 6.92
CA PRO A 144 27.08 -38.91 6.80
C PRO A 144 25.78 -39.71 6.65
N ASP A 145 25.84 -40.81 5.88
CA ASP A 145 24.78 -41.81 5.75
C ASP A 145 24.72 -42.78 6.95
N SER A 146 23.74 -43.69 6.94
CA SER A 146 23.68 -44.84 7.86
C SER A 146 23.16 -46.09 7.15
N VAL A 147 23.77 -47.24 7.44
CA VAL A 147 23.65 -48.45 6.61
C VAL A 147 22.66 -49.48 7.18
N ARG A 148 21.79 -49.96 6.28
CA ARG A 148 21.15 -51.29 6.14
C ARG A 148 21.41 -52.37 7.22
N PRO A 149 20.41 -53.23 7.48
CA PRO A 149 20.59 -54.65 7.15
C PRO A 149 19.47 -55.25 6.27
N ASP A 150 19.66 -56.51 5.84
CA ASP A 150 18.99 -57.14 4.70
C ASP A 150 18.21 -58.42 5.10
N ALA A 151 17.06 -58.73 4.45
CA ALA A 151 16.47 -60.08 4.44
C ALA A 151 15.27 -60.29 3.46
N THR A 152 15.49 -61.07 2.40
CA THR A 152 14.52 -61.99 1.71
C THR A 152 13.27 -61.49 0.97
N ARG A 153 12.92 -62.22 -0.11
CA ARG A 153 11.75 -62.06 -1.02
C ARG A 153 11.20 -63.46 -1.37
N PRO A 154 9.89 -63.64 -1.63
CA PRO A 154 9.42 -63.88 -3.02
C PRO A 154 8.11 -63.12 -3.33
N GLY A 155 7.61 -62.99 -4.56
CA GLY A 155 8.10 -63.41 -5.89
C GLY A 155 7.06 -63.08 -6.99
N GLY A 156 7.49 -62.99 -8.26
CA GLY A 156 6.61 -62.72 -9.42
C GLY A 156 6.20 -61.23 -9.61
N THR A 157 5.84 -60.76 -10.81
CA THR A 157 6.15 -61.27 -12.18
C THR A 157 6.20 -60.06 -13.16
N ARG A 158 7.11 -60.10 -14.16
CA ARG A 158 7.21 -59.15 -15.30
C ARG A 158 7.08 -59.96 -16.60
N PRO A 159 6.62 -59.36 -17.72
CA PRO A 159 7.56 -58.79 -18.73
C PRO A 159 6.99 -57.55 -19.45
N ASP A 160 7.67 -56.82 -20.35
CA ASP A 160 9.08 -56.40 -20.44
C ASP A 160 9.16 -55.14 -21.35
N ILE A 161 10.33 -54.50 -21.43
CA ILE A 161 10.62 -53.40 -22.40
C ILE A 161 11.54 -53.96 -23.51
N PRO A 162 11.72 -53.26 -24.65
CA PRO A 162 13.04 -52.63 -24.82
C PRO A 162 12.99 -51.21 -25.42
N SER A 163 14.13 -50.51 -25.35
CA SER A 163 14.32 -49.12 -25.79
C SER A 163 15.60 -48.97 -26.62
N ARG A 164 15.81 -47.77 -27.21
CA ARG A 164 16.96 -47.36 -28.05
C ARG A 164 16.86 -47.89 -29.51
N LEU A 165 17.41 -47.24 -30.53
CA LEU A 165 18.60 -46.37 -30.63
C LEU A 165 18.41 -45.17 -31.59
N ASP A 166 19.26 -44.16 -31.43
CA ASP A 166 19.69 -43.18 -32.46
C ASP A 166 20.87 -43.82 -33.27
N PRO A 167 21.16 -43.49 -34.56
CA PRO A 167 21.72 -42.18 -34.90
C PRO A 167 21.63 -41.67 -36.38
N THR A 168 22.28 -40.52 -36.63
CA THR A 168 22.93 -40.02 -37.89
C THR A 168 22.13 -39.42 -39.05
N ASP A 169 22.72 -38.36 -39.64
CA ASP A 169 22.32 -37.66 -40.85
C ASP A 169 22.41 -38.51 -42.14
N SER A 170 21.52 -38.24 -43.11
CA SER A 170 21.93 -37.80 -44.46
C SER A 170 20.76 -37.32 -45.34
N ASN A 171 21.00 -36.18 -46.00
CA ASN A 171 20.19 -35.50 -47.01
C ASN A 171 19.80 -36.39 -48.23
N ALA A 172 18.51 -36.41 -48.65
CA ALA A 172 18.07 -36.19 -50.05
C ALA A 172 16.56 -36.45 -50.35
N THR A 173 16.01 -35.63 -51.25
CA THR A 173 14.84 -35.87 -52.14
C THR A 173 13.39 -35.76 -51.60
N ARG A 174 12.65 -34.78 -52.15
CA ARG A 174 11.18 -34.65 -52.14
C ARG A 174 10.57 -35.40 -53.33
N PRO A 175 9.35 -35.95 -53.20
CA PRO A 175 8.34 -35.72 -54.22
C PRO A 175 7.00 -35.22 -53.63
N ASP A 176 6.18 -34.61 -54.48
CA ASP A 176 4.99 -33.86 -54.12
C ASP A 176 3.71 -34.69 -53.95
N THR A 177 2.83 -34.24 -53.05
CA THR A 177 1.37 -34.37 -53.22
C THR A 177 0.63 -33.26 -52.47
N ALA A 178 -0.08 -32.40 -53.20
CA ALA A 178 -1.24 -31.64 -52.74
C ALA A 178 -2.47 -32.21 -53.48
N PRO A 179 -3.71 -32.16 -52.93
CA PRO A 179 -4.59 -30.99 -53.11
C PRO A 179 -5.59 -30.83 -51.93
N PRO A 180 -6.72 -30.07 -52.03
CA PRO A 180 -7.11 -29.05 -53.01
C PRO A 180 -7.41 -27.65 -52.40
N ASP A 181 -7.56 -26.69 -53.30
CA ASP A 181 -8.05 -25.31 -53.08
C ASP A 181 -9.60 -25.24 -53.17
N ASN A 182 -10.23 -24.16 -52.72
CA ASN A 182 -11.64 -23.88 -53.01
C ASN A 182 -11.94 -22.37 -53.03
N THR A 183 -12.50 -21.88 -54.14
CA THR A 183 -12.36 -20.49 -54.60
C THR A 183 -13.54 -19.57 -54.30
N LYS A 184 -13.27 -18.26 -54.22
CA LYS A 184 -14.06 -17.24 -54.95
C LYS A 184 -13.24 -15.94 -55.22
N PRO A 185 -13.69 -15.07 -56.15
CA PRO A 185 -12.85 -14.06 -56.83
C PRO A 185 -13.17 -12.62 -56.33
N ASP A 186 -12.74 -11.49 -56.92
CA ASP A 186 -12.36 -11.21 -58.31
C ASP A 186 -11.57 -9.89 -58.48
N ILE A 187 -10.91 -9.71 -59.63
CA ILE A 187 -10.39 -8.43 -60.20
C ILE A 187 -9.30 -7.69 -59.37
N GLY A 188 -8.22 -7.14 -59.95
CA GLY A 188 -7.75 -7.22 -61.33
C GLY A 188 -7.07 -5.96 -61.84
N SER A 189 -5.77 -5.78 -61.55
CA SER A 189 -4.88 -4.83 -62.25
C SER A 189 -3.46 -5.35 -62.32
N ARG A 190 -2.88 -5.38 -63.52
CA ARG A 190 -1.44 -5.66 -63.76
C ARG A 190 -0.75 -4.37 -64.17
N LEU A 191 0.48 -4.16 -63.71
CA LEU A 191 1.63 -3.81 -64.56
C LEU A 191 2.92 -4.30 -63.87
N ASP A 192 4.01 -4.39 -64.64
CA ASP A 192 5.14 -5.31 -64.40
C ASP A 192 6.51 -4.54 -64.37
N PRO A 193 7.72 -5.13 -64.23
CA PRO A 193 8.56 -4.81 -63.07
C PRO A 193 10.04 -4.43 -63.33
N THR A 194 10.62 -3.63 -62.41
CA THR A 194 12.06 -3.46 -62.12
C THR A 194 12.20 -2.82 -60.72
N GLY A 195 13.20 -3.07 -59.87
CA GLY A 195 14.33 -4.02 -59.94
C GLY A 195 15.52 -3.54 -59.09
N GLN A 196 16.09 -4.43 -58.27
CA GLN A 196 17.38 -4.32 -57.54
C GLN A 196 17.50 -3.34 -56.33
N ASP A 197 17.76 -3.98 -55.18
CA ASP A 197 18.88 -3.76 -54.23
C ASP A 197 19.07 -2.47 -53.39
N ALA A 198 19.39 -2.73 -52.12
CA ALA A 198 20.26 -1.96 -51.20
C ALA A 198 19.76 -0.67 -50.49
N ASP A 199 19.20 -0.91 -49.29
CA ASP A 199 19.80 -0.52 -47.99
C ASP A 199 19.59 0.89 -47.36
N HIS A 200 19.61 0.88 -46.02
CA HIS A 200 19.61 1.95 -45.02
C HIS A 200 19.26 3.41 -45.40
N SER A 201 18.12 3.89 -44.90
CA SER A 201 18.03 5.11 -44.07
C SER A 201 16.76 5.11 -43.20
N ALA A 202 16.81 5.83 -42.07
CA ALA A 202 15.65 6.03 -41.21
C ALA A 202 14.94 7.34 -41.57
N ASP A 203 13.61 7.38 -41.47
CA ASP A 203 12.82 8.61 -41.58
C ASP A 203 11.58 8.53 -40.67
N HIS A 204 10.96 9.68 -40.38
CA HIS A 204 9.82 9.76 -39.46
C HIS A 204 8.51 9.21 -40.05
N PRO A 205 7.63 8.62 -39.25
CA PRO A 205 6.26 8.35 -39.67
C PRO A 205 5.50 9.68 -39.81
N THR A 206 5.11 10.02 -41.04
CA THR A 206 4.23 11.17 -41.30
C THR A 206 2.78 10.83 -41.01
N GLU A 207 2.06 11.78 -40.40
CA GLU A 207 0.65 11.61 -40.03
C GLU A 207 -0.23 11.32 -41.26
N SER A 208 -1.05 10.27 -41.18
CA SER A 208 -2.05 9.97 -42.22
C SER A 208 -3.22 9.15 -41.68
N THR A 209 -4.27 9.86 -41.22
CA THR A 209 -5.67 9.42 -40.98
C THR A 209 -5.92 8.22 -40.02
N PRO A 210 -6.87 8.33 -39.06
CA PRO A 210 -7.27 7.19 -38.23
C PRO A 210 -7.84 6.02 -39.04
N ASP A 211 -7.19 4.85 -38.94
CA ASP A 211 -7.61 3.60 -39.60
C ASP A 211 -8.66 2.87 -38.76
N SER A 212 -9.90 3.38 -38.77
CA SER A 212 -11.04 2.79 -38.06
C SER A 212 -11.56 1.48 -38.70
N GLY A 213 -10.79 0.88 -39.62
CA GLY A 213 -11.12 -0.37 -40.31
C GLY A 213 -10.45 -1.61 -39.73
N ARG A 214 -9.48 -1.47 -38.83
CA ARG A 214 -8.75 -2.61 -38.26
C ARG A 214 -9.52 -3.33 -37.16
N PRO A 215 -9.54 -4.68 -37.16
CA PRO A 215 -10.05 -5.45 -36.03
C PRO A 215 -9.32 -5.11 -34.73
N LEU A 216 -10.05 -4.97 -33.62
CA LEU A 216 -9.45 -4.73 -32.30
C LEU A 216 -8.35 -5.74 -31.97
N SER A 217 -8.52 -7.00 -32.38
CA SER A 217 -7.55 -8.08 -32.19
C SER A 217 -6.19 -7.87 -32.86
N GLU A 218 -6.10 -7.03 -33.90
CA GLU A 218 -4.82 -6.63 -34.55
C GLU A 218 -4.15 -5.44 -33.85
N SER A 219 -4.90 -4.64 -33.09
CA SER A 219 -4.36 -3.47 -32.37
C SER A 219 -3.57 -3.85 -31.11
N ARG A 220 -3.83 -5.05 -30.56
CA ARG A 220 -3.40 -5.46 -29.22
C ARG A 220 -1.88 -5.66 -29.14
N PRO A 221 -1.20 -5.10 -28.12
CA PRO A 221 0.23 -5.33 -27.89
C PRO A 221 0.46 -6.73 -27.31
N TYR A 222 0.39 -7.76 -28.16
CA TYR A 222 0.78 -9.12 -27.80
C TYR A 222 2.29 -9.26 -27.67
N ASP A 223 2.72 -10.22 -26.86
CA ASP A 223 4.13 -10.67 -26.74
C ASP A 223 5.12 -9.56 -26.29
N THR A 224 4.62 -8.42 -25.81
CA THR A 224 5.41 -7.30 -25.25
C THR A 224 5.20 -7.14 -23.73
N PRO A 225 6.22 -6.69 -22.97
CA PRO A 225 6.03 -6.26 -21.58
C PRO A 225 4.99 -5.15 -21.45
N GLY A 226 4.19 -5.20 -20.39
CA GLY A 226 3.08 -4.27 -20.18
C GLY A 226 1.93 -4.48 -21.17
N GLY A 227 1.84 -5.65 -21.80
CA GLY A 227 0.94 -5.96 -22.92
C GLY A 227 -0.19 -6.94 -22.61
N LEU A 228 -0.77 -7.52 -23.68
CA LEU A 228 -1.88 -8.46 -23.60
C LEU A 228 -1.42 -9.87 -23.98
N ASP A 229 -2.08 -10.87 -23.41
CA ASP A 229 -1.99 -12.27 -23.84
C ASP A 229 -3.07 -12.59 -24.88
N ARG A 230 -2.92 -13.70 -25.59
CA ARG A 230 -3.83 -14.06 -26.69
C ARG A 230 -5.17 -14.55 -26.13
N THR A 231 -6.27 -13.96 -26.62
CA THR A 231 -7.64 -14.40 -26.27
C THR A 231 -7.84 -15.88 -26.61
N ASP A 232 -8.39 -16.66 -25.68
CA ASP A 232 -8.74 -18.05 -25.94
C ASP A 232 -9.84 -18.13 -27.04
N PRO A 233 -9.67 -18.95 -28.10
CA PRO A 233 -10.69 -19.17 -29.11
C PRO A 233 -12.04 -19.65 -28.56
N GLN A 234 -12.08 -20.29 -27.40
CA GLN A 234 -13.33 -20.67 -26.73
C GLN A 234 -14.07 -19.46 -26.17
N HIS A 235 -13.39 -18.48 -25.57
CA HIS A 235 -14.03 -17.24 -25.08
C HIS A 235 -14.67 -16.44 -26.22
N GLN A 236 -14.03 -16.43 -27.39
CA GLN A 236 -14.57 -15.84 -28.62
C GLN A 236 -15.86 -16.57 -29.07
N GLN A 237 -15.84 -17.90 -29.15
CA GLN A 237 -17.00 -18.72 -29.52
C GLN A 237 -18.16 -18.57 -28.51
N ASP A 238 -17.85 -18.53 -27.22
CA ASP A 238 -18.81 -18.35 -26.14
C ASP A 238 -19.55 -17.01 -26.26
N LEU A 239 -18.83 -15.93 -26.53
CA LEU A 239 -19.43 -14.61 -26.78
C LEU A 239 -20.27 -14.61 -28.07
N GLU A 240 -19.75 -15.17 -29.17
CA GLU A 240 -20.47 -15.32 -30.44
C GLU A 240 -21.75 -16.18 -30.34
N SER A 241 -21.86 -17.02 -29.30
CA SER A 241 -23.07 -17.80 -29.01
C SER A 241 -24.13 -17.04 -28.21
N ARG A 242 -23.72 -16.02 -27.43
CA ARG A 242 -24.59 -15.23 -26.53
C ARG A 242 -25.03 -13.89 -27.13
N VAL A 243 -24.35 -13.39 -28.16
CA VAL A 243 -24.83 -12.25 -28.95
C VAL A 243 -26.00 -12.70 -29.84
N PRO A 244 -27.18 -12.04 -29.77
CA PRO A 244 -28.31 -12.31 -30.66
C PRO A 244 -27.94 -12.23 -32.14
N ARG A 245 -28.66 -12.95 -33.00
CA ARG A 245 -28.38 -12.99 -34.45
C ARG A 245 -29.60 -12.61 -35.28
N ASN A 246 -29.34 -11.91 -36.38
CA ASN A 246 -30.31 -11.56 -37.40
C ASN A 246 -30.79 -12.83 -38.15
N PRO A 247 -31.91 -12.77 -38.90
CA PRO A 247 -32.42 -13.91 -39.66
C PRO A 247 -31.48 -14.49 -40.74
N ASP A 248 -30.43 -13.76 -41.13
CA ASP A 248 -29.37 -14.20 -42.05
C ASP A 248 -28.17 -14.88 -41.33
N GLY A 249 -28.19 -14.95 -40.00
CA GLY A 249 -27.13 -15.53 -39.17
C GLY A 249 -26.03 -14.56 -38.74
N THR A 250 -26.04 -13.31 -39.22
CA THR A 250 -25.11 -12.26 -38.77
C THR A 250 -25.39 -11.85 -37.31
N PRO A 251 -24.38 -11.42 -36.54
CA PRO A 251 -24.62 -10.84 -35.22
C PRO A 251 -25.52 -9.60 -35.31
N GLN A 252 -26.46 -9.48 -34.38
CA GLN A 252 -27.31 -8.30 -34.26
C GLN A 252 -26.46 -7.11 -33.81
N ARG A 253 -26.62 -5.96 -34.47
CA ARG A 253 -26.06 -4.69 -33.96
C ARG A 253 -26.86 -4.21 -32.75
N HIS A 254 -26.18 -3.53 -31.85
CA HIS A 254 -26.75 -2.87 -30.67
C HIS A 254 -27.62 -3.80 -29.80
N PRO A 255 -27.18 -5.05 -29.48
CA PRO A 255 -27.98 -6.03 -28.74
C PRO A 255 -28.31 -5.54 -27.32
N ASP A 256 -29.46 -5.96 -26.77
CA ASP A 256 -29.95 -5.52 -25.46
C ASP A 256 -28.86 -5.71 -24.36
N PRO A 257 -28.41 -4.63 -23.68
CA PRO A 257 -27.42 -4.73 -22.59
C PRO A 257 -27.92 -5.49 -21.36
N ASN A 258 -29.21 -5.85 -21.30
CA ASN A 258 -29.80 -6.67 -20.26
C ASN A 258 -29.74 -8.19 -20.59
N GLY A 259 -29.29 -8.57 -21.80
CA GLY A 259 -29.08 -9.97 -22.22
C GLY A 259 -27.82 -10.64 -21.65
N ASP A 260 -27.46 -11.79 -22.22
CA ASP A 260 -26.39 -12.68 -21.70
C ASP A 260 -24.98 -12.41 -22.27
N TRP A 261 -24.88 -11.61 -23.34
CA TRP A 261 -23.60 -11.26 -23.97
C TRP A 261 -22.63 -10.41 -23.12
N PRO A 262 -23.05 -9.45 -22.25
CA PRO A 262 -22.11 -8.54 -21.60
C PRO A 262 -21.15 -9.28 -20.66
N GLY A 263 -21.69 -10.22 -19.86
CA GLY A 263 -20.92 -11.11 -18.99
C GLY A 263 -20.14 -12.22 -19.70
N ALA A 264 -20.03 -12.19 -21.04
CA ALA A 264 -19.15 -13.07 -21.82
C ALA A 264 -17.99 -12.31 -22.48
N VAL A 265 -18.01 -10.96 -22.51
CA VAL A 265 -16.95 -10.18 -23.17
C VAL A 265 -15.60 -10.43 -22.49
N ASN A 266 -15.55 -10.55 -21.16
CA ASN A 266 -14.33 -10.92 -20.43
C ASN A 266 -14.14 -12.45 -20.26
N GLY A 267 -14.69 -13.30 -21.15
CA GLY A 267 -14.48 -14.75 -21.11
C GLY A 267 -14.92 -15.39 -19.78
N ASP A 268 -14.00 -16.05 -19.08
CA ASP A 268 -14.21 -16.62 -17.72
C ASP A 268 -14.48 -15.56 -16.63
N GLY A 269 -14.40 -14.28 -16.96
CA GLY A 269 -14.61 -13.15 -16.05
C GLY A 269 -13.36 -12.74 -15.27
N HIS A 270 -13.49 -11.68 -14.45
CA HIS A 270 -12.36 -11.00 -13.80
C HIS A 270 -11.51 -11.83 -12.84
N ARG A 271 -11.91 -13.05 -12.49
CA ARG A 271 -11.16 -13.90 -11.53
C ARG A 271 -10.14 -14.83 -12.20
N ALA A 272 -10.11 -14.90 -13.53
CA ALA A 272 -9.07 -15.63 -14.24
C ALA A 272 -7.78 -14.78 -14.38
N PRO A 273 -6.60 -15.39 -14.59
CA PRO A 273 -5.33 -14.68 -14.76
C PRO A 273 -5.41 -13.59 -15.83
N GLY A 274 -4.89 -12.40 -15.52
CA GLY A 274 -4.88 -11.24 -16.41
C GLY A 274 -6.25 -10.63 -16.71
N ARG A 275 -7.37 -11.12 -16.13
CA ARG A 275 -8.73 -10.64 -16.41
C ARG A 275 -9.28 -9.64 -15.39
N ASP A 276 -8.58 -9.41 -14.29
CA ASP A 276 -8.84 -8.32 -13.34
C ASP A 276 -8.17 -7.01 -13.76
N ASN A 277 -7.09 -7.04 -14.56
CA ASN A 277 -6.33 -5.85 -14.96
C ASN A 277 -6.40 -5.49 -16.46
N ASN A 278 -7.31 -6.11 -17.22
CA ASN A 278 -7.53 -5.85 -18.66
C ASN A 278 -8.65 -4.85 -18.99
N CYS A 279 -9.05 -3.97 -18.06
CA CYS A 279 -10.27 -3.16 -18.14
C CYS A 279 -10.44 -2.41 -19.46
N LEU A 280 -9.37 -1.82 -20.00
CA LEU A 280 -9.41 -1.10 -21.27
C LEU A 280 -9.68 -1.99 -22.48
N ASP A 281 -9.07 -3.18 -22.56
CA ASP A 281 -9.35 -4.10 -23.65
C ASP A 281 -10.77 -4.65 -23.55
N VAL A 282 -11.30 -4.85 -22.34
CA VAL A 282 -12.71 -5.19 -22.13
C VAL A 282 -13.64 -4.07 -22.57
N ALA A 283 -13.30 -2.80 -22.29
CA ALA A 283 -14.11 -1.66 -22.69
C ALA A 283 -14.13 -1.45 -24.21
N LEU A 284 -13.00 -1.67 -24.89
CA LEU A 284 -12.90 -1.66 -26.35
C LEU A 284 -13.62 -2.86 -26.98
N SER A 285 -13.49 -4.05 -26.39
CA SER A 285 -14.14 -5.30 -26.84
C SER A 285 -15.67 -5.23 -26.70
N THR A 286 -16.15 -4.57 -25.65
CA THR A 286 -17.56 -4.24 -25.45
C THR A 286 -18.06 -3.31 -26.55
N ALA A 287 -17.28 -2.27 -26.89
CA ALA A 287 -17.66 -1.33 -27.94
C ALA A 287 -17.69 -1.97 -29.34
N ASP A 288 -16.81 -2.92 -29.64
CA ASP A 288 -16.88 -3.73 -30.88
C ASP A 288 -18.12 -4.63 -30.87
N THR A 289 -18.34 -5.35 -29.78
CA THR A 289 -19.46 -6.28 -29.62
C THR A 289 -20.81 -5.58 -29.75
N TYR A 290 -20.99 -4.42 -29.12
CA TYR A 290 -22.19 -3.61 -29.25
C TYR A 290 -22.37 -3.04 -30.67
N SER A 291 -21.27 -2.81 -31.39
CA SER A 291 -21.27 -2.45 -32.82
C SER A 291 -21.58 -3.63 -33.77
N GLY A 292 -21.91 -4.82 -33.25
CA GLY A 292 -22.20 -6.02 -34.02
C GLY A 292 -20.98 -6.83 -34.47
N ASN A 293 -19.82 -6.59 -33.86
CA ASN A 293 -18.59 -7.36 -34.06
C ASN A 293 -18.24 -8.10 -32.74
N PRO A 294 -18.83 -9.28 -32.44
CA PRO A 294 -18.55 -10.00 -31.20
C PRO A 294 -17.05 -10.21 -31.04
N THR A 295 -16.47 -9.64 -29.99
CA THR A 295 -15.02 -9.64 -29.75
C THR A 295 -14.77 -9.92 -28.28
N ALA A 296 -14.14 -11.05 -27.97
CA ALA A 296 -13.78 -11.38 -26.60
C ALA A 296 -12.48 -10.66 -26.18
N ALA A 297 -12.47 -10.16 -24.95
CA ALA A 297 -11.36 -9.43 -24.37
C ALA A 297 -10.14 -10.32 -24.14
N ALA A 298 -8.96 -9.80 -24.45
CA ALA A 298 -7.69 -10.41 -24.10
C ALA A 298 -7.42 -10.26 -22.59
N PRO A 299 -6.82 -11.26 -21.92
CA PRO A 299 -6.19 -11.04 -20.62
C PRO A 299 -4.91 -10.22 -20.76
N ARG A 300 -4.47 -9.58 -19.67
CA ARG A 300 -3.10 -9.05 -19.51
C ARG A 300 -2.09 -10.18 -19.45
N ASN A 301 -0.86 -9.92 -19.90
CA ASN A 301 0.27 -10.78 -19.54
C ASN A 301 0.84 -10.39 -18.17
N ASP A 302 1.45 -11.35 -17.47
CA ASP A 302 2.01 -11.20 -16.10
C ASP A 302 3.29 -10.33 -16.03
N THR A 303 3.48 -9.38 -16.96
CA THR A 303 4.68 -8.54 -17.05
C THR A 303 4.34 -7.06 -17.23
N GLY A 304 4.98 -6.18 -16.45
CA GLY A 304 4.77 -4.74 -16.50
C GLY A 304 3.81 -4.20 -15.43
N PRO A 305 3.29 -2.98 -15.59
CA PRO A 305 2.43 -2.32 -14.61
C PRO A 305 0.98 -2.83 -14.62
N ASP A 306 0.21 -2.41 -13.61
CA ASP A 306 -1.19 -2.80 -13.38
C ASP A 306 -2.18 -2.35 -14.47
N GLY A 307 -1.75 -1.54 -15.44
CA GLY A 307 -2.53 -1.08 -16.59
C GLY A 307 -1.82 -1.33 -17.93
N GLU A 308 -2.56 -1.28 -19.03
CA GLU A 308 -1.99 -1.48 -20.36
C GLU A 308 -1.03 -0.34 -20.73
N GLN A 309 0.23 -0.66 -21.02
CA GLN A 309 1.29 0.33 -21.23
C GLN A 309 1.10 1.02 -22.58
N GLY A 310 0.79 2.32 -22.57
CA GLY A 310 0.35 3.06 -23.76
C GLY A 310 -1.07 2.71 -24.20
N GLY A 311 -1.85 2.09 -23.31
CA GLY A 311 -3.20 1.59 -23.56
C GLY A 311 -4.17 2.70 -23.97
N ARG A 312 -4.14 3.86 -23.28
CA ARG A 312 -4.94 5.04 -23.66
C ARG A 312 -4.68 5.39 -25.12
N ASP A 313 -3.42 5.49 -25.51
CA ASP A 313 -3.07 5.90 -26.87
C ASP A 313 -3.47 4.82 -27.90
N ARG A 314 -3.53 3.53 -27.53
CA ARG A 314 -4.17 2.48 -28.36
C ARG A 314 -5.67 2.70 -28.48
N ALA A 315 -6.36 2.97 -27.38
CA ALA A 315 -7.79 3.21 -27.36
C ALA A 315 -8.17 4.45 -28.18
N GLU A 316 -7.44 5.56 -28.06
CA GLU A 316 -7.67 6.78 -28.87
C GLU A 316 -7.52 6.50 -30.38
N ARG A 317 -6.52 5.69 -30.77
CA ARG A 317 -6.37 5.23 -32.17
C ARG A 317 -7.50 4.32 -32.63
N GLN A 318 -7.93 3.37 -31.80
CA GLN A 318 -8.98 2.39 -32.15
C GLN A 318 -10.38 3.00 -32.17
N LEU A 319 -10.64 4.00 -31.34
CA LEU A 319 -11.90 4.75 -31.26
C LEU A 319 -11.95 5.90 -32.28
N GLY A 320 -10.79 6.36 -32.78
CA GLY A 320 -10.67 7.40 -33.80
C GLY A 320 -10.70 8.84 -33.27
N ALA A 321 -10.69 9.03 -31.94
CA ALA A 321 -10.69 10.34 -31.29
C ALA A 321 -10.00 10.26 -29.90
N PRO A 322 -9.43 11.38 -29.41
CA PRO A 322 -8.88 11.45 -28.06
C PRO A 322 -9.98 11.44 -26.99
N PHE A 323 -9.65 10.97 -25.78
CA PHE A 323 -10.54 11.08 -24.62
C PHE A 323 -10.73 12.55 -24.24
N ARG A 324 -11.99 13.01 -24.21
CA ARG A 324 -12.38 14.35 -23.75
C ARG A 324 -12.54 14.37 -22.23
N ASP A 325 -12.01 15.39 -21.56
CA ASP A 325 -12.39 15.72 -20.17
C ASP A 325 -13.87 16.12 -20.16
N MET A 326 -14.72 15.27 -19.60
CA MET A 326 -16.15 15.54 -19.43
C MET A 326 -16.43 16.28 -18.11
N GLY A 327 -15.41 16.60 -17.33
CA GLY A 327 -15.47 17.21 -16.01
C GLY A 327 -15.70 16.19 -14.90
N ASP A 328 -16.05 16.71 -13.73
CA ASP A 328 -16.09 15.92 -12.50
C ASP A 328 -17.54 15.63 -12.05
N GLY A 329 -17.73 14.45 -11.48
CA GLY A 329 -18.95 13.97 -10.84
C GLY A 329 -20.21 13.89 -11.72
N ASP A 330 -21.35 13.97 -11.05
CA ASP A 330 -22.73 13.83 -11.55
C ASP A 330 -23.06 14.58 -12.86
N GLN A 331 -22.43 15.74 -13.08
CA GLN A 331 -22.65 16.56 -14.29
C GLN A 331 -21.88 16.07 -15.52
N ALA A 332 -20.76 15.37 -15.31
CA ALA A 332 -19.95 14.82 -16.39
C ALA A 332 -20.65 13.61 -17.02
N PHE A 333 -21.21 12.73 -16.19
CA PHE A 333 -22.05 11.63 -16.64
C PHE A 333 -23.27 12.13 -17.43
N ARG A 334 -24.01 13.13 -16.93
CA ARG A 334 -25.13 13.73 -17.67
C ARG A 334 -24.77 14.22 -19.08
N ARG A 335 -23.60 14.87 -19.25
CA ARG A 335 -23.12 15.28 -20.58
C ARG A 335 -22.95 14.09 -21.54
N ILE A 336 -22.44 12.96 -21.05
CA ILE A 336 -22.32 11.72 -21.85
C ILE A 336 -23.72 11.16 -22.15
N GLU A 337 -24.59 11.04 -21.14
CA GLU A 337 -25.94 10.52 -21.32
C GLU A 337 -26.74 11.30 -22.38
N ASP A 338 -26.65 12.63 -22.35
CA ASP A 338 -27.42 13.50 -23.25
C ASP A 338 -26.88 13.46 -24.69
N GLN A 339 -25.55 13.43 -24.89
CA GLN A 339 -24.94 13.16 -26.21
C GLN A 339 -25.45 11.84 -26.81
N LEU A 340 -25.54 10.77 -26.00
CA LEU A 340 -26.05 9.48 -26.46
C LEU A 340 -27.56 9.50 -26.71
N ARG A 341 -28.36 10.21 -25.90
CA ARG A 341 -29.80 10.40 -26.14
C ARG A 341 -30.07 11.12 -27.45
N GLU A 342 -29.29 12.16 -27.77
CA GLU A 342 -29.40 12.90 -29.01
C GLU A 342 -28.90 12.10 -30.23
N SER A 343 -27.87 11.28 -30.05
CA SER A 343 -27.36 10.38 -31.10
C SER A 343 -28.27 9.17 -31.39
N GLY A 344 -29.05 8.72 -30.40
CA GLY A 344 -30.11 7.71 -30.55
C GLY A 344 -29.69 6.26 -30.28
N HIS A 345 -30.58 5.31 -30.60
CA HIS A 345 -30.34 3.87 -30.40
C HIS A 345 -29.03 3.43 -31.06
N GLY A 346 -28.21 2.72 -30.31
CA GLY A 346 -26.94 2.14 -30.77
C GLY A 346 -25.73 3.04 -30.54
N SER A 347 -25.94 4.30 -30.17
CA SER A 347 -24.86 5.16 -29.68
C SER A 347 -24.33 4.66 -28.32
N GLN A 348 -23.07 4.96 -28.04
CA GLN A 348 -22.34 4.41 -26.89
C GLN A 348 -21.13 5.29 -26.53
N ALA A 349 -20.54 5.11 -25.36
CA ALA A 349 -19.24 5.70 -25.04
C ALA A 349 -18.33 4.70 -24.33
N VAL A 350 -17.02 4.86 -24.56
CA VAL A 350 -15.98 4.34 -23.68
C VAL A 350 -15.67 5.43 -22.66
N ILE A 351 -15.79 5.11 -21.37
CA ILE A 351 -15.53 5.99 -20.25
C ILE A 351 -14.23 5.58 -19.58
N VAL A 352 -13.41 6.55 -19.17
CA VAL A 352 -12.34 6.39 -18.20
C VAL A 352 -12.63 7.28 -16.99
N THR A 353 -12.71 6.70 -15.80
CA THR A 353 -12.86 7.42 -14.52
C THR A 353 -11.61 7.27 -13.67
N GLN A 354 -11.22 8.32 -12.95
CA GLN A 354 -10.09 8.26 -12.00
C GLN A 354 -10.55 8.29 -10.54
N ASP A 355 -9.85 7.54 -9.68
CA ASP A 355 -9.85 7.80 -8.24
C ASP A 355 -8.87 8.94 -7.87
N ALA A 356 -8.87 9.35 -6.60
CA ALA A 356 -8.05 10.47 -6.12
C ALA A 356 -6.53 10.25 -6.21
N ASN A 357 -6.08 9.02 -6.49
CA ASN A 357 -4.68 8.67 -6.72
C ASN A 357 -4.29 8.68 -8.21
N GLY A 358 -5.21 9.08 -9.10
CA GLY A 358 -5.03 9.04 -10.55
C GLY A 358 -5.20 7.66 -11.17
N ARG A 359 -5.60 6.64 -10.39
CA ARG A 359 -5.83 5.28 -10.92
C ARG A 359 -7.07 5.30 -11.80
N ALA A 360 -6.84 5.24 -13.10
CA ALA A 360 -7.87 5.24 -14.14
C ALA A 360 -8.49 3.84 -14.29
N HIS A 361 -9.81 3.74 -14.45
CA HIS A 361 -10.52 2.52 -14.85
C HIS A 361 -11.35 2.75 -16.11
N ALA A 362 -11.39 1.77 -17.01
CA ALA A 362 -12.07 1.85 -18.29
C ALA A 362 -13.33 0.97 -18.35
N TRP A 363 -14.45 1.54 -18.77
CA TRP A 363 -15.79 0.93 -18.76
C TRP A 363 -16.69 1.58 -19.83
N ASN A 364 -17.97 1.19 -19.90
CA ASN A 364 -18.86 1.59 -20.99
C ASN A 364 -20.21 2.15 -20.51
N VAL A 365 -20.85 2.87 -21.43
CA VAL A 365 -22.27 3.20 -21.38
C VAL A 365 -22.86 3.09 -22.79
N VAL A 366 -24.08 2.56 -22.91
CA VAL A 366 -24.78 2.35 -24.19
C VAL A 366 -26.20 2.90 -24.15
N ASN A 367 -26.71 3.37 -25.30
CA ASN A 367 -28.10 3.76 -25.48
C ASN A 367 -28.85 2.70 -26.30
N HIS A 368 -29.71 1.92 -25.63
CA HIS A 368 -30.59 0.95 -26.28
C HIS A 368 -32.05 1.42 -26.16
N ASP A 369 -32.71 1.71 -27.27
CA ASP A 369 -34.10 2.22 -27.33
C ASP A 369 -34.38 3.48 -26.46
N GLY A 370 -33.39 4.37 -26.33
CA GLY A 370 -33.47 5.57 -25.49
C GLY A 370 -33.15 5.32 -24.01
N LYS A 371 -32.97 4.05 -23.61
CA LYS A 371 -32.52 3.67 -22.27
C LYS A 371 -31.00 3.66 -22.23
N ILE A 372 -30.44 4.59 -21.48
CA ILE A 372 -29.04 4.54 -21.05
C ILE A 372 -28.85 3.33 -20.13
N THR A 373 -27.82 2.52 -20.41
CA THR A 373 -27.36 1.44 -19.54
C THR A 373 -25.83 1.51 -19.42
N TYR A 374 -25.33 1.66 -18.20
CA TYR A 374 -23.90 1.55 -17.89
C TYR A 374 -23.51 0.09 -17.80
N LEU A 375 -22.34 -0.25 -18.31
CA LEU A 375 -21.78 -1.60 -18.36
C LEU A 375 -20.33 -1.60 -17.87
N ASP A 376 -20.04 -2.42 -16.88
CA ASP A 376 -18.69 -2.88 -16.58
C ASP A 376 -18.61 -4.37 -16.92
N ASN A 377 -18.17 -4.66 -18.13
CA ASN A 377 -18.04 -6.03 -18.59
C ASN A 377 -16.75 -6.72 -18.11
N GLN A 378 -15.86 -6.01 -17.40
CA GLN A 378 -14.74 -6.69 -16.74
C GLN A 378 -15.29 -7.49 -15.57
N THR A 379 -16.13 -6.85 -14.75
CA THR A 379 -16.66 -7.37 -13.49
C THR A 379 -18.01 -8.07 -13.67
N GLY A 380 -18.76 -7.67 -14.71
CA GLY A 380 -20.11 -8.14 -15.04
C GLY A 380 -21.23 -7.22 -14.52
N GLN A 381 -20.90 -6.04 -13.98
CA GLN A 381 -21.90 -5.10 -13.48
C GLN A 381 -22.64 -4.34 -14.59
N ARG A 382 -23.90 -3.98 -14.30
CA ARG A 382 -24.74 -3.15 -15.16
C ARG A 382 -25.76 -2.35 -14.35
N SER A 383 -26.05 -1.12 -14.79
CA SER A 383 -26.85 -0.15 -14.02
C SER A 383 -27.55 0.87 -14.93
N ASP A 384 -28.62 1.49 -14.43
CA ASP A 384 -29.27 2.67 -15.03
C ASP A 384 -28.60 3.99 -14.61
N LYS A 385 -27.50 3.90 -13.85
CA LYS A 385 -26.69 4.99 -13.30
C LYS A 385 -25.19 4.66 -13.41
N PRO A 386 -24.29 5.66 -13.30
CA PRO A 386 -22.86 5.43 -13.18
C PRO A 386 -22.50 4.34 -12.16
N LEU A 387 -21.57 3.45 -12.56
CA LEU A 387 -21.07 2.36 -11.72
C LEU A 387 -19.88 2.82 -10.85
N HIS A 388 -19.02 3.68 -11.41
CA HIS A 388 -17.81 4.17 -10.77
C HIS A 388 -17.88 5.67 -10.49
N ASN A 389 -17.17 6.12 -9.45
CA ASN A 389 -17.15 7.53 -9.08
C ASN A 389 -16.41 8.38 -10.14
N GLY A 390 -16.94 9.57 -10.43
CA GLY A 390 -16.37 10.56 -11.34
C GLY A 390 -15.80 11.81 -10.68
N ASP A 391 -15.75 11.89 -9.35
CA ASP A 391 -15.37 13.11 -8.60
C ASP A 391 -13.93 13.60 -8.85
N ASN A 392 -13.05 12.77 -9.41
CA ASN A 392 -11.65 13.12 -9.74
C ASN A 392 -11.37 13.11 -11.26
N GLY A 393 -12.43 13.16 -12.07
CA GLY A 393 -12.36 13.23 -13.53
C GLY A 393 -13.09 12.07 -14.21
N VAL A 394 -14.06 12.42 -15.05
CA VAL A 394 -14.68 11.53 -16.04
C VAL A 394 -14.18 11.93 -17.41
N PHE A 395 -13.56 10.99 -18.12
CA PHE A 395 -13.07 11.17 -19.48
C PHE A 395 -13.85 10.24 -20.41
N ALA A 396 -14.18 10.68 -21.63
CA ALA A 396 -14.96 9.84 -22.55
C ALA A 396 -14.61 10.03 -24.03
N VAL A 397 -14.82 8.96 -24.80
CA VAL A 397 -15.06 9.03 -26.25
C VAL A 397 -16.48 8.52 -26.51
N ALA A 398 -17.38 9.44 -26.87
CA ALA A 398 -18.75 9.12 -27.27
C ALA A 398 -18.82 8.84 -28.77
N LEU A 399 -19.65 7.87 -29.17
CA LEU A 399 -19.72 7.28 -30.50
C LEU A 399 -21.17 7.24 -31.02
N ASP A 400 -21.33 7.45 -32.33
CA ASP A 400 -22.58 7.25 -33.06
C ASP A 400 -22.93 5.74 -33.20
N PRO A 401 -24.13 5.39 -33.70
CA PRO A 401 -24.52 3.99 -33.91
C PRO A 401 -23.68 3.24 -34.95
N ASP A 402 -22.91 3.93 -35.79
CA ASP A 402 -21.94 3.36 -36.73
C ASP A 402 -20.53 3.19 -36.13
N ARG A 403 -20.35 3.51 -34.83
CA ARG A 403 -19.08 3.51 -34.07
C ARG A 403 -18.10 4.62 -34.49
N ARG A 404 -18.58 5.76 -34.99
CA ARG A 404 -17.75 6.95 -35.26
C ARG A 404 -17.79 7.93 -34.08
N PRO A 405 -16.70 8.63 -33.74
CA PRO A 405 -16.71 9.69 -32.75
C PRO A 405 -17.79 10.76 -32.98
N LEU A 406 -18.53 11.08 -31.93
CA LEU A 406 -19.41 12.26 -31.92
C LEU A 406 -18.58 13.54 -31.83
N PRO A 407 -18.99 14.63 -32.52
CA PRO A 407 -18.28 15.91 -32.46
C PRO A 407 -18.15 16.46 -31.03
N ALA A 408 -17.14 17.32 -30.82
CA ALA A 408 -17.08 18.14 -29.62
C ALA A 408 -18.13 19.26 -29.67
N ASP A 409 -18.83 19.48 -28.55
CA ASP A 409 -19.88 20.47 -28.41
C ASP A 409 -19.31 21.90 -28.49
N GLY A 410 -19.21 22.44 -29.70
CA GLY A 410 -18.63 23.77 -29.93
C GLY A 410 -18.62 24.24 -31.38
N ASP A 411 -18.49 23.34 -32.37
CA ASP A 411 -18.27 23.73 -33.77
C ASP A 411 -19.55 24.18 -34.53
N THR A 412 -20.31 25.11 -33.94
CA THR A 412 -21.43 25.80 -34.61
C THR A 412 -21.51 27.30 -34.25
N ARG A 413 -20.55 28.10 -34.76
CA ARG A 413 -20.81 29.31 -35.61
C ARG A 413 -19.59 30.19 -35.87
N ASP A 414 -19.36 30.41 -37.16
CA ASP A 414 -18.80 31.61 -37.79
C ASP A 414 -17.33 32.01 -37.51
N GLY A 415 -16.67 32.57 -38.52
CA GLY A 415 -15.22 32.62 -38.60
C GLY A 415 -14.57 33.87 -37.99
N SER A 416 -13.58 33.67 -37.11
CA SER A 416 -12.54 34.66 -36.79
C SER A 416 -11.30 33.97 -36.21
N PRO A 417 -10.10 34.16 -36.80
CA PRO A 417 -8.85 33.69 -36.20
C PRO A 417 -8.38 34.58 -35.03
N ASP A 418 -7.30 34.15 -34.38
CA ASP A 418 -6.54 34.87 -33.34
C ASP A 418 -7.22 35.10 -31.98
N ARG A 419 -7.18 34.05 -31.14
CA ARG A 419 -6.79 34.19 -29.73
C ARG A 419 -6.19 32.88 -29.18
N PRO A 420 -4.95 32.88 -28.65
CA PRO A 420 -4.44 31.73 -27.91
C PRO A 420 -5.15 31.65 -26.56
N GLY A 421 -5.86 30.54 -26.33
CA GLY A 421 -6.50 30.24 -25.05
C GLY A 421 -5.49 29.65 -24.07
N ASP A 422 -5.39 30.25 -22.88
CA ASP A 422 -4.72 29.66 -21.73
C ASP A 422 -5.65 28.61 -21.11
N GLY A 423 -5.20 27.35 -21.05
CA GLY A 423 -6.03 26.22 -20.63
C GLY A 423 -5.37 24.87 -20.94
N THR A 424 -4.76 24.26 -19.93
CA THR A 424 -4.24 22.89 -20.01
C THR A 424 -5.39 21.89 -19.93
N GLU A 425 -5.78 21.27 -21.04
CA GLU A 425 -6.73 20.16 -21.04
C GLU A 425 -6.19 18.99 -20.21
N ARG A 426 -6.98 18.51 -19.24
CA ARG A 426 -6.65 17.29 -18.49
C ARG A 426 -6.77 16.10 -19.45
N ARG A 427 -5.73 15.27 -19.56
CA ARG A 427 -5.81 13.96 -20.22
C ARG A 427 -5.97 12.86 -19.16
N PRO A 428 -6.64 11.74 -19.45
CA PRO A 428 -6.62 10.60 -18.55
C PRO A 428 -5.24 9.94 -18.51
N GLU A 429 -4.90 9.31 -17.38
CA GLU A 429 -3.82 8.34 -17.28
C GLU A 429 -4.16 7.03 -18.03
N ASP A 430 -3.16 6.16 -18.24
CA ASP A 430 -3.39 4.81 -18.77
C ASP A 430 -4.28 4.01 -17.78
N PRO A 431 -5.42 3.44 -18.21
CA PRO A 431 -6.30 2.66 -17.35
C PRO A 431 -5.60 1.44 -16.73
N ALA A 432 -5.63 1.41 -15.40
CA ALA A 432 -5.09 0.37 -14.55
C ALA A 432 -6.20 -0.55 -14.01
N GLY A 433 -5.78 -1.71 -13.50
CA GLY A 433 -6.68 -2.77 -13.11
C GLY A 433 -7.60 -2.47 -11.94
N ASN A 434 -8.88 -2.74 -12.18
CA ASN A 434 -9.95 -3.07 -11.23
C ASN A 434 -10.26 -2.07 -10.08
N PRO A 435 -11.41 -1.38 -10.12
CA PRO A 435 -12.04 -0.78 -8.94
C PRO A 435 -12.80 -1.82 -8.09
N GLU A 436 -13.16 -2.99 -8.64
CA GLU A 436 -13.84 -4.09 -7.93
C GLU A 436 -12.91 -5.21 -7.47
N ARG A 437 -11.58 -5.02 -7.59
CA ARG A 437 -10.75 -5.39 -6.45
C ARG A 437 -11.11 -4.42 -5.32
N GLU A 438 -12.11 -4.82 -4.53
CA GLU A 438 -11.84 -4.92 -3.09
C GLU A 438 -10.42 -5.48 -2.98
N SER A 439 -9.49 -4.67 -2.49
CA SER A 439 -8.10 -5.08 -2.36
C SER A 439 -8.10 -6.36 -1.51
N LYS A 440 -7.48 -7.42 -2.02
CA LYS A 440 -7.41 -8.74 -1.40
C LYS A 440 -6.01 -9.26 -1.62
N GLY A 441 -5.30 -9.52 -0.53
CA GLY A 441 -3.94 -10.03 -0.58
C GLY A 441 -3.92 -11.54 -0.73
N SER A 442 -2.95 -12.17 -0.07
CA SER A 442 -2.88 -13.62 0.08
C SER A 442 -4.11 -14.23 0.79
N ALA A 443 -4.95 -13.43 1.43
CA ALA A 443 -6.31 -13.72 1.84
C ALA A 443 -7.16 -12.43 1.75
N GLU A 444 -8.46 -12.57 1.98
CA GLU A 444 -9.41 -11.49 2.22
C GLU A 444 -8.86 -10.46 3.24
N TYR A 445 -8.90 -9.17 2.89
CA TYR A 445 -8.48 -8.10 3.79
C TYR A 445 -9.59 -7.71 4.77
N ASP A 446 -9.16 -7.31 5.97
CA ASP A 446 -9.90 -6.80 7.12
C ASP A 446 -11.08 -7.69 7.59
N GLN A 447 -11.12 -8.93 7.08
CA GLN A 447 -12.04 -10.00 7.46
C GLN A 447 -11.38 -10.96 8.44
N ARG A 448 -12.13 -11.36 9.47
CA ARG A 448 -11.69 -12.39 10.42
C ARG A 448 -11.51 -13.73 9.69
N GLN A 449 -10.34 -14.31 9.86
CA GLN A 449 -9.94 -15.57 9.23
C GLN A 449 -10.26 -16.78 10.09
N ASP A 450 -10.89 -17.78 9.48
CA ASP A 450 -11.06 -19.11 10.07
C ASP A 450 -9.73 -19.83 10.28
N LYS A 451 -9.70 -20.76 11.24
CA LYS A 451 -8.51 -21.54 11.62
C LYS A 451 -7.76 -22.20 10.45
N ASP A 452 -8.46 -22.56 9.37
CA ASP A 452 -7.90 -23.25 8.20
C ASP A 452 -7.69 -22.32 6.99
N GLN A 453 -7.92 -21.01 7.14
CA GLN A 453 -7.77 -19.99 6.09
C GLN A 453 -6.41 -20.10 5.40
N LYS A 454 -6.36 -20.09 4.06
CA LYS A 454 -5.15 -20.37 3.26
C LYS A 454 -4.47 -19.11 2.72
N HIS A 455 -3.20 -19.23 2.36
CA HIS A 455 -2.42 -18.26 1.58
C HIS A 455 -1.73 -18.98 0.43
N TYR A 456 -2.03 -18.63 -0.82
CA TYR A 456 -1.51 -19.33 -2.02
C TYR A 456 -1.61 -20.86 -1.92
N GLY A 457 -2.76 -21.38 -1.47
CA GLY A 457 -2.98 -22.81 -1.25
C GLY A 457 -2.24 -23.42 -0.04
N MET A 458 -1.41 -22.65 0.67
CA MET A 458 -0.69 -23.11 1.87
C MET A 458 -1.54 -22.92 3.14
N GLU A 459 -1.74 -24.00 3.88
CA GLU A 459 -2.41 -24.00 5.18
C GLU A 459 -1.54 -23.37 6.28
N PRO A 460 -2.16 -22.86 7.38
CA PRO A 460 -1.43 -22.44 8.57
C PRO A 460 -0.90 -23.66 9.35
N ASP A 461 0.20 -23.50 10.11
CA ASP A 461 0.66 -24.59 11.00
C ASP A 461 -0.20 -24.72 12.26
N ALA A 462 -0.06 -25.82 13.02
CA ALA A 462 -0.91 -26.12 14.19
C ALA A 462 -0.93 -25.00 15.26
N THR A 463 0.12 -24.17 15.35
CA THR A 463 0.10 -22.97 16.21
C THR A 463 -0.59 -21.77 15.54
N GLN A 464 -0.38 -21.55 14.25
CA GLN A 464 -1.13 -20.53 13.49
C GLN A 464 -2.64 -20.84 13.39
N GLN A 465 -3.02 -22.12 13.44
CA GLN A 465 -4.40 -22.61 13.62
C GLN A 465 -4.92 -22.33 15.03
N HIS A 466 -4.13 -22.61 16.06
CA HIS A 466 -4.52 -22.40 17.45
C HIS A 466 -4.77 -20.92 17.76
N THR A 467 -3.90 -20.01 17.30
CA THR A 467 -4.06 -18.56 17.50
C THR A 467 -5.36 -18.04 16.88
N ARG A 468 -5.77 -18.52 15.71
CA ARG A 468 -7.08 -18.18 15.09
C ARG A 468 -8.29 -18.70 15.89
N GLY A 469 -8.08 -19.64 16.81
CA GLY A 469 -9.06 -20.09 17.80
C GLY A 469 -9.08 -19.27 19.10
N THR A 470 -7.97 -18.62 19.48
CA THR A 470 -7.85 -17.80 20.70
C THR A 470 -7.97 -16.29 20.45
N ASN A 471 -7.84 -15.86 19.20
CA ASN A 471 -7.74 -14.46 18.79
C ASN A 471 -8.55 -14.20 17.52
N GLU A 472 -8.94 -12.95 17.32
CA GLU A 472 -9.29 -12.45 15.99
C GLU A 472 -8.01 -12.29 15.17
N VAL A 473 -8.01 -12.73 13.92
CA VAL A 473 -6.88 -12.64 13.00
C VAL A 473 -7.40 -12.18 11.64
N ALA A 474 -6.87 -11.08 11.11
CA ALA A 474 -7.17 -10.56 9.78
C ALA A 474 -5.89 -10.19 9.02
N GLN A 475 -5.93 -10.20 7.69
CA GLN A 475 -4.89 -9.58 6.87
C GLN A 475 -5.35 -8.14 6.55
N THR A 476 -4.45 -7.17 6.43
CA THR A 476 -4.77 -5.74 6.24
C THR A 476 -4.37 -5.26 4.86
N ASN A 477 -5.16 -4.36 4.27
CA ASN A 477 -4.76 -3.63 3.07
C ASN A 477 -3.65 -2.60 3.38
N THR A 478 -2.37 -3.01 3.33
CA THR A 478 -1.26 -2.05 3.58
C THR A 478 -1.22 -0.91 2.56
N GLU A 479 -1.77 -1.12 1.36
CA GLU A 479 -1.89 -0.06 0.35
C GLU A 479 -2.82 1.09 0.79
N SER A 480 -3.86 0.85 1.60
CA SER A 480 -4.63 1.95 2.23
C SER A 480 -3.74 2.83 3.11
N ALA A 481 -2.90 2.18 3.93
CA ALA A 481 -1.97 2.86 4.83
C ALA A 481 -0.87 3.61 4.06
N HIS A 482 -0.43 3.07 2.92
CA HIS A 482 0.51 3.74 2.02
C HIS A 482 -0.10 4.97 1.34
N GLN A 483 -1.32 4.87 0.79
CA GLN A 483 -2.02 6.00 0.19
C GLN A 483 -2.34 7.09 1.21
N PHE A 484 -2.73 6.70 2.43
CA PHE A 484 -2.91 7.63 3.55
C PHE A 484 -1.63 8.42 3.85
N LEU A 485 -0.48 7.74 3.95
CA LEU A 485 0.81 8.40 4.15
C LEU A 485 1.21 9.30 2.98
N GLU A 486 0.99 8.88 1.73
CA GLU A 486 1.26 9.71 0.55
C GLU A 486 0.42 10.99 0.53
N GLY A 487 -0.87 10.93 0.88
CA GLY A 487 -1.74 12.10 1.01
C GLY A 487 -1.26 13.13 2.04
N HIS A 488 -0.44 12.72 3.01
CA HIS A 488 0.19 13.61 3.99
C HIS A 488 1.63 14.06 3.62
N ILE A 489 2.18 13.62 2.48
CA ILE A 489 3.41 14.20 1.89
C ILE A 489 3.08 15.56 1.28
N ASP A 490 2.06 15.65 0.44
CA ASP A 490 1.86 16.82 -0.43
C ASP A 490 1.41 18.08 0.34
N ASN A 491 0.84 17.91 1.55
CA ASN A 491 0.57 18.99 2.53
C ASN A 491 1.66 19.11 3.63
N GLY A 492 2.66 18.22 3.60
CA GLY A 492 3.77 18.14 4.55
C GLY A 492 3.33 17.91 6.00
N GLN A 493 2.19 17.25 6.25
CA GLN A 493 1.79 16.87 7.62
C GLN A 493 2.61 15.68 8.12
N LEU A 494 2.91 14.70 7.25
CA LEU A 494 3.71 13.54 7.61
C LEU A 494 5.10 13.97 8.11
N ALA A 495 5.79 14.83 7.34
CA ALA A 495 7.06 15.44 7.73
C ALA A 495 7.04 16.00 9.16
N LYS A 496 6.08 16.89 9.46
CA LYS A 496 5.93 17.56 10.77
C LYS A 496 5.66 16.58 11.91
N VAL A 497 5.01 15.44 11.65
CA VAL A 497 4.77 14.38 12.63
C VAL A 497 6.05 13.60 12.92
N LEU A 498 6.86 13.31 11.89
CA LEU A 498 8.16 12.66 12.07
C LEU A 498 9.16 13.60 12.76
N ASP A 499 9.21 14.89 12.38
CA ASP A 499 9.96 15.97 13.03
C ASP A 499 9.64 16.06 14.53
N GLU A 500 8.35 16.17 14.89
CA GLU A 500 7.94 16.35 16.28
C GLU A 500 8.15 15.06 17.09
N ALA A 501 8.07 13.88 16.48
CA ALA A 501 8.45 12.63 17.15
C ALA A 501 9.94 12.61 17.50
N ALA A 502 10.81 12.97 16.55
CA ALA A 502 12.25 13.09 16.81
C ALA A 502 12.56 14.11 17.91
N GLN A 503 11.90 15.27 17.90
CA GLN A 503 12.02 16.30 18.95
C GLN A 503 11.51 15.82 20.33
N ARG A 504 10.54 14.90 20.38
CA ARG A 504 10.08 14.25 21.62
C ARG A 504 11.10 13.24 22.13
N ALA A 505 11.66 12.40 21.25
CA ALA A 505 12.71 11.43 21.60
C ALA A 505 13.97 12.12 22.14
N HIS A 506 14.49 13.12 21.42
CA HIS A 506 15.72 13.85 21.75
C HIS A 506 15.53 14.96 22.80
N GLY A 507 14.35 15.02 23.42
CA GLY A 507 14.05 15.96 24.50
C GLY A 507 14.94 15.75 25.73
N THR A 508 15.04 16.77 26.59
CA THR A 508 15.70 16.64 27.90
C THR A 508 14.82 17.24 29.01
N PRO A 509 14.04 16.42 29.74
CA PRO A 509 13.88 14.97 29.56
C PRO A 509 13.16 14.62 28.25
N PRO A 510 13.29 13.38 27.74
CA PRO A 510 12.48 12.89 26.64
C PRO A 510 10.98 12.99 26.96
N GLN A 511 10.19 13.24 25.93
CA GLN A 511 8.73 13.22 25.99
C GLN A 511 8.21 11.88 25.47
N LEU A 512 6.99 11.50 25.84
CA LEU A 512 6.35 10.33 25.24
C LEU A 512 6.03 10.61 23.75
N GLY A 513 6.02 9.56 22.93
CA GLY A 513 5.45 9.60 21.59
C GLY A 513 3.97 10.03 21.58
N PHE A 514 3.37 10.05 20.40
CA PHE A 514 1.98 10.48 20.27
C PHE A 514 1.02 9.45 20.90
N ASP A 515 -0.01 9.94 21.58
CA ASP A 515 -1.20 9.11 21.81
C ASP A 515 -2.07 9.04 20.54
N LYS A 516 -3.01 8.09 20.51
CA LYS A 516 -3.89 7.83 19.35
C LYS A 516 -4.71 9.06 18.93
N LYS A 517 -5.07 9.92 19.89
CA LYS A 517 -5.83 11.16 19.67
C LYS A 517 -4.92 12.29 19.17
N GLU A 518 -3.67 12.34 19.60
CA GLU A 518 -2.65 13.23 19.01
C GLU A 518 -2.39 12.86 17.54
N LEU A 519 -2.21 11.58 17.21
CA LEU A 519 -2.06 11.11 15.82
C LEU A 519 -3.27 11.51 14.98
N GLY A 520 -4.49 11.18 15.43
CA GLY A 520 -5.73 11.54 14.74
C GLY A 520 -6.00 13.05 14.59
N ALA A 521 -5.34 13.90 15.39
CA ALA A 521 -5.40 15.35 15.27
C ALA A 521 -4.31 15.93 14.34
N LYS A 522 -3.17 15.24 14.18
CA LYS A 522 -2.02 15.67 13.36
C LYS A 522 -2.04 15.10 11.94
N LEU A 523 -2.62 13.91 11.76
CA LEU A 523 -2.89 13.23 10.48
C LEU A 523 -4.42 13.05 10.33
N PRO A 524 -5.15 14.06 9.85
CA PRO A 524 -6.61 13.97 9.65
C PRO A 524 -6.98 12.78 8.75
N GLY A 525 -7.94 11.95 9.18
CA GLY A 525 -8.30 10.69 8.54
C GLY A 525 -7.75 9.44 9.25
N PHE A 526 -6.71 9.56 10.07
CA PHE A 526 -6.12 8.40 10.78
C PHE A 526 -7.13 7.63 11.66
N ASN A 527 -8.09 8.35 12.26
CA ASN A 527 -9.13 7.74 13.08
C ASN A 527 -10.22 7.02 12.27
N ASP A 528 -10.32 7.30 10.97
CA ASP A 528 -11.33 6.75 10.06
C ASP A 528 -10.83 5.44 9.37
N LEU A 529 -9.51 5.20 9.42
CA LEU A 529 -8.86 3.95 9.01
C LEU A 529 -9.27 2.74 9.87
N SER A 530 -9.15 1.54 9.30
CA SER A 530 -9.23 0.26 10.03
C SER A 530 -8.20 0.19 11.17
N ARG A 531 -8.49 -0.64 12.19
CA ARG A 531 -7.56 -0.98 13.29
C ARG A 531 -6.21 -1.50 12.75
N GLY A 532 -6.25 -2.34 11.71
CA GLY A 532 -5.06 -2.87 11.06
C GLY A 532 -4.34 -1.80 10.23
N GLU A 533 -5.08 -0.97 9.51
CA GLU A 533 -4.53 0.15 8.73
C GLU A 533 -3.85 1.20 9.62
N GLN A 534 -4.42 1.52 10.79
CA GLN A 534 -3.79 2.36 11.83
C GLN A 534 -2.46 1.76 12.30
N GLY A 535 -2.42 0.44 12.54
CA GLY A 535 -1.21 -0.28 12.87
C GLY A 535 -0.16 -0.26 11.75
N ALA A 536 -0.58 -0.42 10.50
CA ALA A 536 0.28 -0.34 9.32
C ALA A 536 0.87 1.07 9.13
N VAL A 537 0.07 2.13 9.31
CA VAL A 537 0.54 3.52 9.27
C VAL A 537 1.59 3.79 10.36
N VAL A 538 1.40 3.29 11.58
CA VAL A 538 2.37 3.45 12.68
C VAL A 538 3.64 2.63 12.45
N ALA A 539 3.52 1.39 11.93
CA ALA A 539 4.67 0.57 11.54
C ALA A 539 5.51 1.27 10.46
N ALA A 540 4.87 1.78 9.42
CA ALA A 540 5.49 2.52 8.34
C ALA A 540 6.21 3.78 8.87
N MET A 541 5.59 4.60 9.73
CA MET A 541 6.27 5.77 10.31
C MET A 541 7.53 5.39 11.12
N GLY A 542 7.48 4.35 11.96
CA GLY A 542 8.64 3.83 12.70
C GLY A 542 9.73 3.18 11.82
N ARG A 543 9.48 3.07 10.52
CA ARG A 543 10.34 2.42 9.53
C ARG A 543 10.87 3.39 8.48
N LEU A 544 10.14 4.48 8.25
CA LEU A 544 10.54 5.67 7.48
C LEU A 544 11.41 6.63 8.29
N SER A 545 11.24 6.64 9.63
CA SER A 545 11.91 7.57 10.55
C SER A 545 12.43 6.87 11.81
N LEU A 546 13.73 6.95 12.03
CA LEU A 546 14.41 6.56 13.26
C LEU A 546 13.90 7.34 14.48
N GLY A 547 13.70 8.66 14.37
CA GLY A 547 13.20 9.48 15.47
C GLY A 547 11.75 9.17 15.86
N PHE A 548 10.93 8.73 14.89
CA PHE A 548 9.59 8.21 15.20
C PHE A 548 9.67 6.87 15.94
N HIS A 549 10.55 5.96 15.48
CA HIS A 549 10.84 4.70 16.15
C HIS A 549 11.30 4.95 17.59
N GLU A 550 12.27 5.83 17.80
CA GLU A 550 12.81 6.22 19.11
C GLU A 550 11.73 6.72 20.08
N ALA A 551 10.81 7.58 19.63
CA ALA A 551 9.73 8.10 20.47
C ALA A 551 8.63 7.08 20.82
N HIS A 552 8.55 5.95 20.11
CA HIS A 552 7.45 4.98 20.22
C HIS A 552 7.92 3.53 20.47
N ALA A 553 9.21 3.28 20.71
CA ALA A 553 9.76 1.94 20.86
C ALA A 553 9.72 1.38 22.30
N VAL A 554 10.17 0.14 22.45
CA VAL A 554 10.38 -0.54 23.74
C VAL A 554 11.25 0.33 24.66
N GLY A 555 10.66 0.76 25.78
CA GLY A 555 11.29 1.66 26.77
C GLY A 555 10.97 3.14 26.64
N ALA A 556 10.32 3.58 25.56
CA ALA A 556 9.88 4.96 25.35
C ALA A 556 8.35 5.14 25.30
N SER A 557 7.61 4.06 24.98
CA SER A 557 6.15 4.03 24.96
C SER A 557 5.64 2.72 25.56
N PRO A 558 4.51 2.70 26.31
CA PRO A 558 3.66 3.83 26.69
C PRO A 558 4.25 4.71 27.79
N GLU A 559 5.31 4.25 28.45
CA GLU A 559 5.99 4.90 29.57
C GLU A 559 7.52 4.83 29.36
N HIS A 560 8.26 5.83 29.85
CA HIS A 560 9.72 5.87 29.78
C HIS A 560 10.37 5.01 30.87
N ALA A 561 11.14 3.99 30.51
CA ALA A 561 11.91 3.18 31.46
C ALA A 561 13.38 3.08 31.07
N ALA A 562 14.28 3.45 31.99
CA ALA A 562 15.73 3.49 31.76
C ALA A 562 16.42 2.10 31.61
N ARG A 563 15.67 0.99 31.71
CA ARG A 563 16.16 -0.39 31.57
C ARG A 563 15.05 -1.32 31.04
N PRO A 564 14.57 -1.15 29.80
CA PRO A 564 13.36 -1.83 29.32
C PRO A 564 13.52 -3.34 29.11
N TYR A 565 14.70 -3.91 29.41
CA TYR A 565 15.00 -5.36 29.30
C TYR A 565 15.30 -6.03 30.64
N GLU A 566 15.41 -5.29 31.75
CA GLU A 566 15.67 -5.87 33.07
C GLU A 566 14.36 -6.39 33.68
N ASN A 567 14.28 -7.72 33.87
CA ASN A 567 13.18 -8.40 34.56
C ASN A 567 13.48 -8.38 36.06
N ASP A 568 12.48 -8.12 36.91
CA ASP A 568 12.63 -8.28 38.36
C ASP A 568 12.79 -9.78 38.71
N PRO A 569 13.90 -10.19 39.37
CA PRO A 569 14.15 -11.59 39.74
C PRO A 569 13.30 -12.08 40.93
N ASN A 570 12.59 -11.20 41.64
CA ASN A 570 11.75 -11.53 42.79
C ASN A 570 10.31 -11.90 42.40
N ILE A 571 9.87 -11.57 41.18
CA ILE A 571 8.55 -11.90 40.66
C ILE A 571 8.52 -13.37 40.23
N ASP A 572 7.73 -14.19 40.93
CA ASP A 572 7.42 -15.54 40.45
C ASP A 572 6.43 -15.47 39.28
N ARG A 573 6.78 -16.14 38.19
CA ARG A 573 6.04 -16.21 36.93
C ARG A 573 5.54 -17.64 36.66
N SER A 574 5.64 -18.53 37.65
CA SER A 574 5.28 -19.95 37.56
C SER A 574 3.79 -20.19 37.34
N GLU A 575 2.93 -19.32 37.90
CA GLU A 575 1.47 -19.38 37.74
C GLU A 575 0.95 -18.63 36.50
N THR A 576 1.74 -17.70 35.94
CA THR A 576 1.28 -16.75 34.90
C THR A 576 1.88 -16.99 33.50
N MET A 577 2.98 -17.75 33.38
CA MET A 577 3.68 -18.03 32.12
C MET A 577 4.05 -19.50 32.01
N SER A 578 4.11 -20.04 30.79
CA SER A 578 4.54 -21.43 30.58
C SER A 578 6.04 -21.61 30.85
N PRO A 579 6.51 -22.84 31.16
CA PRO A 579 7.95 -23.14 31.29
C PRO A 579 8.78 -22.96 30.00
N LYS A 580 8.14 -22.61 28.87
CA LYS A 580 8.79 -22.18 27.62
C LYS A 580 9.04 -20.69 27.64
N GLU A 581 8.06 -19.89 28.04
CA GLU A 581 8.15 -18.43 28.05
C GLU A 581 8.89 -17.91 29.29
N GLN A 582 8.75 -18.53 30.46
CA GLN A 582 9.60 -18.26 31.65
C GLN A 582 11.11 -18.27 31.28
N LYS A 583 11.57 -19.17 30.41
CA LYS A 583 12.97 -19.25 29.94
C LYS A 583 13.40 -18.12 29.00
N LYS A 584 12.45 -17.30 28.53
CA LYS A 584 12.68 -16.08 27.76
C LYS A 584 12.46 -14.81 28.59
N HIS A 585 11.67 -14.87 29.68
CA HIS A 585 11.57 -13.83 30.71
C HIS A 585 12.71 -13.95 31.74
N VAL A 586 13.95 -13.98 31.25
CA VAL A 586 15.16 -13.90 32.07
C VAL A 586 16.17 -12.96 31.41
N ASN A 587 16.89 -12.19 32.22
CA ASN A 587 17.90 -11.25 31.78
C ASN A 587 18.98 -11.95 30.93
N ASP A 588 19.36 -11.33 29.83
CA ASP A 588 20.59 -11.67 29.09
C ASP A 588 21.75 -10.77 29.54
N ALA A 589 22.91 -10.90 28.90
CA ALA A 589 24.14 -10.23 29.33
C ALA A 589 24.14 -8.71 29.11
N ALA A 590 23.17 -8.17 28.37
CA ALA A 590 23.04 -6.74 28.09
C ALA A 590 21.80 -6.09 28.75
N ALA A 591 20.92 -6.87 29.37
CA ALA A 591 19.61 -6.42 29.87
C ALA A 591 19.66 -5.26 30.89
N SER A 592 20.73 -5.15 31.69
CA SER A 592 20.93 -4.08 32.67
C SER A 592 21.75 -2.88 32.16
N THR A 593 22.21 -2.94 30.90
CA THR A 593 23.00 -1.90 30.22
C THR A 593 22.35 -1.35 28.96
N ASP A 594 21.34 -2.04 28.42
CA ASP A 594 20.51 -1.54 27.33
C ASP A 594 19.45 -0.60 27.92
N ASP A 595 19.69 0.70 27.77
CA ASP A 595 18.77 1.81 28.08
C ASP A 595 17.83 2.17 26.92
N THR A 596 18.23 1.79 25.70
CA THR A 596 17.58 2.11 24.42
C THR A 596 17.00 0.84 23.78
N SER A 597 15.90 0.94 23.03
CA SER A 597 15.36 -0.20 22.27
C SER A 597 16.43 -0.86 21.38
N ARG A 598 16.46 -2.19 21.41
CA ARG A 598 17.34 -3.02 20.59
C ARG A 598 16.98 -2.97 19.11
N GLY A 599 15.71 -2.73 18.78
CA GLY A 599 15.25 -2.50 17.41
C GLY A 599 15.58 -1.09 16.91
N VAL A 600 15.49 -0.07 17.77
CA VAL A 600 16.01 1.27 17.51
C VAL A 600 17.51 1.24 17.21
N VAL A 601 18.31 0.60 18.06
CA VAL A 601 19.76 0.44 17.84
C VAL A 601 20.06 -0.32 16.54
N TYR A 602 19.19 -1.25 16.14
CA TYR A 602 19.31 -1.92 14.85
C TYR A 602 18.94 -1.02 13.67
N HIS A 603 17.84 -0.25 13.75
CA HIS A 603 17.42 0.74 12.75
C HIS A 603 18.54 1.78 12.56
N ALA A 604 19.06 2.36 13.64
CA ALA A 604 20.19 3.31 13.63
C ALA A 604 21.49 2.75 13.01
N SER A 605 21.67 1.42 13.02
CA SER A 605 22.79 0.74 12.37
C SER A 605 22.60 0.46 10.87
N GLN A 606 21.40 0.66 10.31
CA GLN A 606 21.17 0.56 8.88
C GLN A 606 21.77 1.77 8.13
N ASP A 607 22.23 1.54 6.91
CA ASP A 607 22.59 2.58 5.94
C ASP A 607 22.05 2.15 4.58
N PHE A 608 21.05 2.89 4.07
CA PHE A 608 20.38 2.60 2.81
C PHE A 608 21.36 2.58 1.62
N ARG A 609 22.49 3.30 1.69
CA ARG A 609 23.54 3.30 0.65
C ARG A 609 24.33 1.99 0.62
N THR A 610 24.65 1.44 1.80
CA THR A 610 25.65 0.37 1.97
C THR A 610 25.06 -0.97 2.43
N ALA A 611 23.75 -1.07 2.67
CA ALA A 611 23.01 -2.31 2.77
C ALA A 611 23.13 -3.10 1.45
N GLY A 612 24.15 -3.94 1.36
CA GLY A 612 24.93 -4.06 0.13
C GLY A 612 24.45 -5.05 -0.95
N PRO A 613 25.18 -5.09 -2.08
CA PRO A 613 25.19 -6.26 -2.97
C PRO A 613 25.76 -7.49 -2.23
N PRO A 614 25.50 -8.72 -2.71
CA PRO A 614 25.75 -9.93 -1.92
C PRO A 614 27.23 -10.18 -1.62
N SER A 615 27.53 -10.33 -0.33
CA SER A 615 28.78 -10.94 0.18
C SER A 615 28.75 -12.48 0.00
N GLY A 616 28.60 -12.93 -1.26
CA GLY A 616 28.62 -14.35 -1.63
C GLY A 616 27.31 -15.12 -1.43
N GLY A 617 26.21 -14.46 -1.08
CA GLY A 617 24.87 -15.05 -1.00
C GLY A 617 24.15 -15.10 -2.36
N ALA A 618 23.26 -16.08 -2.54
CA ALA A 618 22.56 -16.33 -3.80
C ALA A 618 21.34 -15.41 -4.08
N ALA A 619 21.01 -14.48 -3.17
CA ALA A 619 19.91 -13.54 -3.32
C ALA A 619 20.31 -12.15 -2.76
N PRO A 620 19.80 -11.05 -3.34
CA PRO A 620 20.05 -9.68 -2.84
C PRO A 620 19.32 -9.41 -1.52
N ALA A 621 19.81 -8.42 -0.76
CA ALA A 621 19.15 -7.97 0.47
C ALA A 621 17.89 -7.11 0.15
N PRO A 622 16.85 -7.11 1.00
CA PRO A 622 15.63 -6.34 0.72
C PRO A 622 15.87 -4.83 0.50
N ALA A 623 16.77 -4.21 1.28
CA ALA A 623 17.15 -2.81 1.09
C ALA A 623 17.84 -2.53 -0.27
N HIS A 624 18.52 -3.53 -0.84
CA HIS A 624 19.08 -3.44 -2.18
C HIS A 624 17.99 -3.52 -3.25
N LEU A 625 16.98 -4.38 -3.07
CA LEU A 625 15.83 -4.44 -3.96
C LEU A 625 15.02 -3.14 -3.93
N VAL A 626 14.84 -2.51 -2.76
CA VAL A 626 14.24 -1.16 -2.66
C VAL A 626 15.08 -0.12 -3.40
N ARG A 627 16.42 -0.15 -3.32
CA ARG A 627 17.26 0.73 -4.15
C ARG A 627 17.03 0.49 -5.65
N GLU A 628 17.09 -0.75 -6.13
CA GLU A 628 16.96 -0.99 -7.58
C GLU A 628 15.55 -0.67 -8.09
N HIS A 629 14.50 -0.84 -7.27
CA HIS A 629 13.14 -0.36 -7.54
C HIS A 629 13.10 1.15 -7.76
N LEU A 630 13.67 1.95 -6.84
CA LEU A 630 13.74 3.40 -6.98
C LEU A 630 14.63 3.84 -8.16
N VAL A 631 15.67 3.07 -8.49
CA VAL A 631 16.57 3.36 -9.62
C VAL A 631 15.93 3.03 -10.97
N ALA A 632 14.96 2.11 -11.01
CA ALA A 632 14.16 1.81 -12.20
C ALA A 632 13.04 2.85 -12.45
N ASP A 633 12.60 3.55 -11.41
CA ASP A 633 11.60 4.61 -11.51
C ASP A 633 12.24 5.94 -11.98
N PRO A 634 11.86 6.47 -13.16
CA PRO A 634 12.49 7.66 -13.74
C PRO A 634 12.28 8.93 -12.89
N ARG A 635 11.27 8.95 -12.00
CA ARG A 635 10.98 10.11 -11.12
C ARG A 635 12.15 10.43 -10.19
N PHE A 636 12.95 9.44 -9.79
CA PHE A 636 14.04 9.61 -8.84
C PHE A 636 15.42 9.84 -9.48
N GLY A 637 15.48 10.14 -10.78
CA GLY A 637 16.74 10.47 -11.47
C GLY A 637 17.70 9.28 -11.61
N GLY A 638 17.18 8.06 -11.57
CA GLY A 638 17.95 6.84 -11.69
C GLY A 638 19.01 6.68 -10.59
N ARG A 639 20.17 6.11 -10.94
CA ARG A 639 21.17 5.67 -9.94
C ARG A 639 21.85 6.81 -9.19
N GLU A 640 22.05 7.96 -9.83
CA GLU A 640 22.68 9.12 -9.20
C GLU A 640 21.69 9.80 -8.24
N GLY A 641 20.49 10.15 -8.72
CA GLY A 641 19.46 10.79 -7.91
C GLY A 641 19.05 9.99 -6.67
N VAL A 642 18.78 8.68 -6.79
CA VAL A 642 18.46 7.82 -5.63
C VAL A 642 19.61 7.76 -4.61
N TYR A 643 20.86 7.75 -5.07
CA TYR A 643 22.01 7.79 -4.17
C TYR A 643 22.20 9.16 -3.53
N ASP A 644 21.71 10.25 -4.14
CA ASP A 644 21.76 11.60 -3.57
C ASP A 644 20.63 11.91 -2.59
N LEU A 645 19.42 11.35 -2.78
CA LEU A 645 18.41 11.28 -1.72
C LEU A 645 18.99 10.58 -0.47
N ALA A 646 19.81 9.55 -0.69
CA ALA A 646 20.57 8.85 0.35
C ALA A 646 21.93 9.52 0.71
N SER A 647 22.32 10.64 0.08
CA SER A 647 23.50 11.46 0.43
C SER A 647 23.11 12.59 1.37
N GLY A 648 21.91 13.15 1.17
CA GLY A 648 21.37 14.32 1.84
C GLY A 648 20.68 14.03 3.19
N PRO A 649 19.55 14.69 3.49
CA PRO A 649 18.93 14.69 4.82
C PRO A 649 18.55 13.33 5.42
N GLY A 650 18.39 12.28 4.60
CA GLY A 650 18.24 10.88 5.03
C GLY A 650 19.38 10.31 5.91
N ARG A 651 20.36 11.15 6.30
CA ARG A 651 21.30 10.94 7.41
C ARG A 651 20.93 11.82 8.61
N GLY A 652 19.84 11.48 9.27
CA GLY A 652 19.41 12.05 10.54
C GLY A 652 18.33 11.19 11.17
N ASP A 653 17.39 11.85 11.85
CA ASP A 653 16.25 11.21 12.51
C ASP A 653 15.28 10.59 11.49
N HIS A 654 15.37 10.94 10.21
CA HIS A 654 14.51 10.43 9.12
C HIS A 654 15.25 9.50 8.15
N ARG A 655 16.24 8.78 8.68
CA ARG A 655 16.77 7.57 8.02
C ARG A 655 15.72 6.45 8.08
N PRO A 656 15.60 5.60 7.03
CA PRO A 656 14.72 4.44 7.03
C PRO A 656 15.46 3.11 7.31
N ASP A 657 14.73 2.13 7.84
CA ASP A 657 15.15 0.72 7.87
C ASP A 657 14.44 -0.06 6.76
N PHE A 658 15.12 -0.27 5.63
CA PHE A 658 14.64 -1.13 4.54
C PHE A 658 15.25 -2.55 4.55
N SER A 659 15.86 -2.98 5.66
CA SER A 659 16.60 -4.25 5.75
C SER A 659 15.72 -5.51 5.67
N GLY A 660 14.40 -5.35 5.77
CA GLY A 660 13.43 -6.45 5.72
C GLY A 660 13.27 -7.22 7.03
N LYS A 661 13.70 -6.64 8.17
CA LYS A 661 13.16 -7.05 9.47
C LYS A 661 11.68 -6.76 9.52
N ASN A 662 10.97 -7.66 10.21
CA ASN A 662 9.57 -7.51 10.56
C ASN A 662 9.46 -6.47 11.68
N PHE A 663 8.71 -5.40 11.43
CA PHE A 663 8.17 -4.50 12.44
C PHE A 663 6.80 -5.01 12.91
N ALA A 664 6.45 -4.67 14.15
CA ALA A 664 5.11 -4.83 14.68
C ALA A 664 4.72 -3.57 15.46
N VAL A 665 3.42 -3.42 15.73
CA VAL A 665 2.83 -2.36 16.56
C VAL A 665 1.84 -2.99 17.50
N ILE A 666 1.86 -2.61 18.78
CA ILE A 666 0.77 -2.89 19.72
C ILE A 666 0.06 -1.58 20.09
N GLU A 667 -1.27 -1.62 20.11
CA GLU A 667 -2.08 -0.59 20.76
C GLU A 667 -2.24 -0.98 22.23
N VAL A 668 -1.83 -0.08 23.13
CA VAL A 668 -1.89 -0.26 24.58
C VAL A 668 -2.75 0.82 25.20
N VAL A 669 -3.63 0.41 26.11
CA VAL A 669 -4.59 1.26 26.81
C VAL A 669 -4.27 1.23 28.30
N ASP A 670 -4.19 2.42 28.91
CA ASP A 670 -3.98 2.59 30.36
C ASP A 670 -5.28 2.46 31.17
N SER A 671 -5.17 2.56 32.50
CA SER A 671 -6.31 2.48 33.43
C SER A 671 -7.37 3.58 33.25
N ASP A 672 -6.99 4.71 32.64
CA ASP A 672 -7.87 5.86 32.40
C ASP A 672 -8.53 5.79 31.01
N GLY A 673 -8.11 4.85 30.16
CA GLY A 673 -8.63 4.63 28.81
C GLY A 673 -7.86 5.36 27.71
N ASN A 674 -6.69 5.95 27.99
CA ASN A 674 -5.87 6.58 26.96
C ASN A 674 -5.12 5.52 26.15
N SER A 675 -5.14 5.65 24.82
CA SER A 675 -4.51 4.71 23.89
C SER A 675 -3.19 5.24 23.37
N ARG A 676 -2.12 4.45 23.48
CA ARG A 676 -0.79 4.71 22.90
C ARG A 676 -0.37 3.54 22.01
N TYR A 677 0.57 3.79 21.10
CA TYR A 677 1.18 2.75 20.29
C TYR A 677 2.61 2.48 20.73
N VAL A 678 3.02 1.21 20.69
CA VAL A 678 4.44 0.81 20.79
C VAL A 678 4.83 0.09 19.50
N VAL A 679 5.84 0.59 18.79
CA VAL A 679 6.33 0.05 17.51
C VAL A 679 7.79 -0.38 17.66
N ASP A 680 8.12 -1.61 17.24
CA ASP A 680 9.49 -2.10 17.31
C ASP A 680 9.78 -3.19 16.26
N SER A 681 11.06 -3.43 16.00
CA SER A 681 11.56 -4.35 14.99
C SER A 681 12.10 -5.66 15.59
N SER A 682 12.39 -6.63 14.71
CA SER A 682 12.90 -7.95 15.09
C SER A 682 14.41 -7.96 15.34
N ILE A 683 14.82 -8.15 16.61
CA ILE A 683 16.22 -8.20 17.06
C ILE A 683 17.01 -9.31 16.34
N PRO A 684 18.12 -8.99 15.65
CA PRO A 684 18.84 -9.96 14.82
C PRO A 684 19.74 -10.92 15.61
N ARG A 685 20.10 -12.04 14.98
CA ARG A 685 20.90 -13.13 15.61
C ARG A 685 22.37 -12.81 15.89
N ASN A 686 22.90 -11.71 15.37
CA ASN A 686 24.31 -11.31 15.49
C ASN A 686 24.57 -10.23 16.56
N SER A 687 23.56 -9.84 17.34
CA SER A 687 23.72 -8.89 18.44
C SER A 687 24.52 -9.50 19.60
N VAL A 688 25.70 -8.96 19.89
CA VAL A 688 26.57 -9.43 20.99
C VAL A 688 25.87 -9.22 22.34
N GLY A 689 25.81 -10.26 23.18
CA GLY A 689 25.24 -10.21 24.54
C GLY A 689 23.71 -10.18 24.64
N ARG A 690 23.01 -9.81 23.55
CA ARG A 690 21.56 -9.65 23.48
C ARG A 690 20.87 -10.91 22.94
N ARG A 691 19.68 -11.26 23.47
CA ARG A 691 18.82 -12.33 22.95
C ARG A 691 18.20 -11.92 21.60
N PRO A 692 18.28 -12.76 20.56
CA PRO A 692 17.56 -12.54 19.30
C PRO A 692 16.06 -12.82 19.46
N GLU A 693 15.22 -12.00 18.83
CA GLU A 693 13.78 -11.95 19.08
C GLU A 693 13.03 -11.48 17.82
N HIS A 694 11.74 -11.81 17.70
CA HIS A 694 10.87 -11.23 16.67
C HIS A 694 10.06 -10.08 17.28
N SER A 695 9.53 -9.16 16.46
CA SER A 695 8.87 -7.95 16.95
C SER A 695 7.62 -8.21 17.80
N GLU A 696 6.81 -9.22 17.49
CA GLU A 696 5.57 -9.52 18.23
C GLU A 696 5.86 -9.88 19.72
N PRO A 697 6.77 -10.84 20.01
CA PRO A 697 7.18 -11.08 21.39
C PRO A 697 8.08 -9.98 21.97
N HIS A 698 8.86 -9.24 21.17
CA HIS A 698 9.70 -8.15 21.67
C HIS A 698 8.84 -7.06 22.33
N LEU A 699 7.76 -6.66 21.68
CA LEU A 699 6.74 -5.73 22.19
C LEU A 699 5.95 -6.31 23.36
N GLY A 700 5.44 -7.53 23.22
CA GLY A 700 4.62 -8.15 24.27
C GLY A 700 5.36 -8.32 25.59
N ARG A 701 6.62 -8.81 25.54
CA ARG A 701 7.43 -9.00 26.75
C ARG A 701 7.86 -7.69 27.41
N TRP A 702 7.86 -6.59 26.65
CA TRP A 702 8.06 -5.26 27.21
C TRP A 702 6.88 -4.84 28.08
N ILE A 703 5.63 -5.00 27.61
CA ILE A 703 4.44 -4.74 28.44
C ILE A 703 4.33 -5.70 29.62
N ASP A 704 4.69 -6.99 29.44
CA ASP A 704 4.79 -7.95 30.55
C ASP A 704 5.74 -7.42 31.66
N ARG A 705 6.93 -6.91 31.30
CA ARG A 705 7.89 -6.32 32.27
C ARG A 705 7.43 -4.98 32.84
N LEU A 706 6.70 -4.18 32.07
CA LEU A 706 6.21 -2.87 32.51
C LEU A 706 5.13 -3.04 33.58
N ASN A 707 4.15 -3.93 33.35
CA ASN A 707 3.09 -4.23 34.33
C ASN A 707 3.61 -4.98 35.58
N GLU A 708 4.79 -5.62 35.51
CA GLU A 708 5.48 -6.17 36.68
C GLU A 708 6.11 -5.08 37.58
N ASN A 709 6.33 -3.86 37.07
CA ASN A 709 6.83 -2.73 37.85
C ASN A 709 5.69 -2.02 38.59
N GLN A 710 5.67 -2.15 39.92
CA GLN A 710 4.66 -1.52 40.80
C GLN A 710 4.63 0.02 40.80
N GLN A 711 5.53 0.69 40.06
CA GLN A 711 5.55 2.15 39.89
C GLN A 711 5.04 2.61 38.52
N ALA A 712 4.83 1.70 37.57
CA ALA A 712 4.29 1.97 36.24
C ALA A 712 2.76 1.87 36.19
N GLY A 713 2.16 2.27 35.07
CA GLY A 713 0.75 2.03 34.78
C GLY A 713 0.39 0.54 34.59
N ASP A 714 -0.89 0.20 34.79
CA ASP A 714 -1.46 -1.09 34.37
C ASP A 714 -1.89 -0.97 32.89
N TYR A 715 -1.10 -1.53 31.98
CA TYR A 715 -1.30 -1.39 30.54
C TYR A 715 -1.89 -2.64 29.90
N LYS A 716 -3.04 -2.49 29.23
CA LYS A 716 -3.68 -3.56 28.47
C LYS A 716 -3.35 -3.43 26.98
N VAL A 717 -2.76 -4.47 26.39
CA VAL A 717 -2.70 -4.62 24.92
C VAL A 717 -4.12 -4.87 24.39
N VAL A 718 -4.56 -4.09 23.40
CA VAL A 718 -5.90 -4.21 22.78
C VAL A 718 -5.85 -4.61 21.30
N SER A 719 -4.78 -4.30 20.58
CA SER A 719 -4.51 -4.79 19.23
C SER A 719 -3.01 -5.06 19.00
N LEU A 720 -2.73 -5.89 18.00
CA LEU A 720 -1.39 -6.17 17.48
C LEU A 720 -1.43 -6.11 15.94
N TYR A 721 -0.71 -5.18 15.34
CA TYR A 721 -0.35 -5.23 13.92
C TYR A 721 1.06 -5.79 13.74
N THR A 722 1.30 -6.56 12.67
CA THR A 722 2.65 -7.02 12.28
C THR A 722 2.78 -7.03 10.77
N GLU A 723 3.92 -6.60 10.21
CA GLU A 723 4.11 -6.56 8.75
C GLU A 723 3.84 -7.93 8.09
N ARG A 724 4.22 -9.02 8.77
CA ARG A 724 4.02 -10.40 8.32
C ARG A 724 3.15 -11.18 9.30
N GLU A 725 2.38 -12.15 8.79
CA GLU A 725 1.61 -13.11 9.60
C GLU A 725 2.46 -13.70 10.75
N PRO A 726 1.96 -13.69 12.01
CA PRO A 726 2.72 -14.21 13.14
C PRO A 726 3.22 -15.63 12.90
N CYS A 727 4.53 -15.83 13.10
CA CYS A 727 5.18 -17.06 12.67
C CYS A 727 4.88 -18.26 13.60
N GLY A 728 4.59 -19.41 12.99
CA GLY A 728 4.35 -20.68 13.69
C GLY A 728 5.60 -21.32 14.33
N ASN A 729 5.52 -22.62 14.64
CA ASN A 729 6.54 -23.36 15.40
C ASN A 729 7.50 -24.19 14.53
N LYS A 730 7.34 -24.24 13.21
CA LYS A 730 8.26 -24.98 12.31
C LYS A 730 9.71 -24.42 12.34
N PRO A 731 10.74 -25.22 11.98
CA PRO A 731 12.14 -24.81 12.06
C PRO A 731 12.45 -23.45 11.41
N GLY A 732 13.27 -22.65 12.10
CA GLY A 732 13.63 -21.29 11.67
C GLY A 732 12.57 -20.22 11.96
N HIS A 733 11.59 -20.49 12.83
CA HIS A 733 10.68 -19.49 13.40
C HIS A 733 10.92 -19.30 14.91
N ALA A 734 10.38 -18.23 15.49
CA ALA A 734 10.42 -17.96 16.93
C ALA A 734 9.19 -18.51 17.71
N GLY A 735 8.15 -18.99 17.01
CA GLY A 735 6.92 -19.48 17.63
C GLY A 735 6.03 -18.36 18.16
N CYS A 736 5.87 -17.29 17.38
CA CYS A 736 5.16 -16.08 17.77
C CYS A 736 3.66 -16.32 17.90
N SER A 737 3.04 -17.09 17.00
CA SER A 737 1.63 -17.51 17.13
C SER A 737 1.37 -18.18 18.51
N GLY A 738 2.29 -19.04 18.94
CA GLY A 738 2.22 -19.71 20.24
C GLY A 738 2.50 -18.79 21.44
N TYR A 739 3.30 -17.73 21.28
CA TYR A 739 3.46 -16.69 22.31
C TYR A 739 2.18 -15.84 22.43
N ILE A 740 1.61 -15.41 21.32
CA ILE A 740 0.42 -14.56 21.27
C ILE A 740 -0.80 -15.30 21.86
N ALA A 741 -0.99 -16.58 21.52
CA ALA A 741 -2.06 -17.40 22.11
C ALA A 741 -1.91 -17.63 23.63
N GLU A 742 -0.68 -17.58 24.16
CA GLU A 742 -0.39 -17.73 25.59
C GLU A 742 -0.49 -16.42 26.38
N ARG A 743 0.06 -15.32 25.83
CA ARG A 743 0.27 -14.04 26.54
C ARG A 743 -0.67 -12.91 26.11
N MET A 744 -1.32 -13.04 24.95
CA MET A 744 -2.26 -12.06 24.40
C MET A 744 -3.61 -12.70 23.98
N PRO A 745 -4.22 -13.62 24.76
CA PRO A 745 -5.48 -14.26 24.35
C PRO A 745 -6.60 -13.22 24.20
N GLY A 746 -7.37 -13.32 23.12
CA GLY A 746 -8.46 -12.39 22.81
C GLY A 746 -8.05 -11.01 22.28
N VAL A 747 -6.75 -10.68 22.22
CA VAL A 747 -6.25 -9.49 21.49
C VAL A 747 -6.52 -9.68 19.99
N ALA A 748 -6.94 -8.62 19.29
CA ALA A 748 -7.13 -8.69 17.86
C ALA A 748 -5.79 -8.52 17.10
N ILE A 749 -5.57 -9.34 16.07
CA ILE A 749 -4.31 -9.45 15.35
C ILE A 749 -4.53 -9.11 13.87
N ASP A 750 -3.82 -8.10 13.41
CA ASP A 750 -3.83 -7.64 12.03
C ASP A 750 -2.43 -7.86 11.42
N TYR A 751 -2.34 -8.14 10.12
CA TYR A 751 -1.03 -8.27 9.47
C TYR A 751 -1.02 -7.90 8.00
N GLY A 752 0.10 -7.35 7.51
CA GLY A 752 0.22 -6.92 6.12
C GLY A 752 0.25 -8.06 5.11
N VAL A 753 1.25 -8.95 5.21
CA VAL A 753 1.49 -10.03 4.23
C VAL A 753 1.52 -11.42 4.86
N GLY A 754 1.04 -12.43 4.12
CA GLY A 754 1.05 -13.82 4.56
C GLY A 754 2.46 -14.35 4.86
N TYR A 755 2.61 -15.27 5.82
CA TYR A 755 3.92 -15.84 6.14
C TYR A 755 3.85 -17.25 6.73
N ARG A 756 4.11 -18.25 5.87
CA ARG A 756 3.87 -19.67 6.19
C ARG A 756 4.97 -20.62 5.74
N LYS A 757 4.97 -21.78 6.40
CA LYS A 757 5.71 -23.00 6.02
C LYS A 757 4.83 -24.24 6.18
N GLY A 758 3.51 -24.11 6.04
CA GLY A 758 2.50 -25.12 6.40
C GLY A 758 2.49 -26.36 5.50
N VAL A 759 1.31 -26.77 5.05
CA VAL A 759 1.17 -27.81 4.00
C VAL A 759 0.62 -27.12 2.76
N GLN A 760 1.18 -27.41 1.59
CA GLN A 760 0.60 -26.96 0.32
C GLN A 760 -0.57 -27.88 -0.04
N THR A 761 -1.74 -27.28 -0.28
CA THR A 761 -3.02 -28.01 -0.44
C THR A 761 -3.94 -27.45 -1.52
N GLY A 762 -3.63 -26.28 -2.07
CA GLY A 762 -4.14 -25.79 -3.34
C GLY A 762 -3.06 -25.84 -4.42
N ASP A 763 -3.40 -25.38 -5.61
CA ASP A 763 -2.51 -25.41 -6.78
C ASP A 763 -1.20 -24.61 -6.59
N GLY A 764 -0.19 -24.93 -7.40
CA GLY A 764 1.19 -24.44 -7.23
C GLY A 764 1.99 -25.24 -6.21
N THR A 765 3.31 -25.03 -6.16
CA THR A 765 4.19 -25.73 -5.20
C THR A 765 4.41 -24.92 -3.92
N HIS A 766 4.83 -25.61 -2.85
CA HIS A 766 5.27 -24.97 -1.60
C HIS A 766 6.39 -23.94 -1.83
N ALA A 767 7.22 -24.09 -2.85
CA ALA A 767 8.28 -23.12 -3.18
C ALA A 767 7.68 -21.84 -3.81
N ASP A 768 6.70 -21.99 -4.70
CA ASP A 768 6.02 -20.86 -5.36
C ASP A 768 5.24 -20.04 -4.34
N SER A 769 4.47 -20.69 -3.47
CA SER A 769 3.72 -20.01 -2.41
C SER A 769 4.64 -19.27 -1.42
N GLN A 770 5.85 -19.77 -1.18
CA GLN A 770 6.88 -19.04 -0.40
C GLN A 770 7.54 -17.91 -1.18
N SER A 771 7.72 -18.08 -2.49
CA SER A 771 8.15 -17.00 -3.38
C SER A 771 7.13 -15.86 -3.38
N ASN A 772 5.83 -16.16 -3.49
CA ASN A 772 4.73 -15.19 -3.44
C ASN A 772 4.75 -14.38 -2.14
N MET A 773 4.67 -15.04 -0.97
CA MET A 773 4.78 -14.38 0.34
C MET A 773 6.10 -13.59 0.55
N THR A 774 7.14 -13.88 -0.24
CA THR A 774 8.39 -13.10 -0.24
C THR A 774 8.30 -11.90 -1.21
N ARG A 775 7.63 -12.04 -2.35
CA ARG A 775 7.34 -10.97 -3.31
C ARG A 775 6.36 -9.95 -2.75
N ASP A 776 5.27 -10.38 -2.12
CA ASP A 776 4.29 -9.49 -1.47
C ASP A 776 5.01 -8.58 -0.47
N ALA A 777 5.84 -9.18 0.38
CA ALA A 777 6.64 -8.46 1.35
C ALA A 777 7.66 -7.51 0.70
N GLN A 778 8.23 -7.86 -0.46
CA GLN A 778 9.15 -6.97 -1.16
C GLN A 778 8.41 -5.82 -1.88
N ALA A 779 7.19 -6.04 -2.35
CA ALA A 779 6.34 -4.99 -2.92
C ALA A 779 5.96 -3.94 -1.87
N ASP A 780 5.56 -4.41 -0.67
CA ASP A 780 5.30 -3.57 0.51
C ASP A 780 6.54 -2.70 0.87
N LEU A 781 7.73 -3.33 0.96
CA LEU A 781 9.01 -2.63 1.17
C LEU A 781 9.35 -1.62 0.05
N ASN A 782 9.04 -1.96 -1.20
CA ASN A 782 9.27 -1.06 -2.34
C ASN A 782 8.33 0.16 -2.29
N ARG A 783 7.07 -0.02 -1.88
CA ARG A 783 6.07 1.04 -1.72
C ARG A 783 6.48 2.02 -0.62
N LEU A 784 6.94 1.52 0.54
CA LEU A 784 7.57 2.34 1.59
C LEU A 784 8.84 3.06 1.10
N GLY A 785 9.63 2.42 0.23
CA GLY A 785 10.74 3.04 -0.47
C GLY A 785 10.32 4.25 -1.31
N THR A 786 9.23 4.12 -2.09
CA THR A 786 8.67 5.20 -2.90
C THR A 786 8.15 6.36 -2.04
N ILE A 787 7.48 6.07 -0.91
CA ILE A 787 7.03 7.08 0.07
C ILE A 787 8.23 7.89 0.60
N TRP A 788 9.26 7.20 1.09
CA TRP A 788 10.49 7.84 1.59
C TRP A 788 11.18 8.70 0.52
N ALA A 789 11.28 8.19 -0.71
CA ALA A 789 11.92 8.90 -1.81
C ALA A 789 11.12 10.15 -2.24
N ARG A 790 9.79 10.11 -2.23
CA ARG A 790 8.93 11.30 -2.43
C ARG A 790 9.18 12.35 -1.35
N MET A 791 9.22 11.97 -0.07
CA MET A 791 9.53 12.91 1.02
C MET A 791 10.93 13.51 0.87
N ALA A 792 11.93 12.69 0.53
CA ALA A 792 13.30 13.14 0.29
C ALA A 792 13.37 14.17 -0.86
N GLN A 793 12.66 13.93 -1.97
CA GLN A 793 12.57 14.89 -3.09
C GLN A 793 11.83 16.18 -2.73
N ALA A 794 10.81 16.10 -1.88
CA ALA A 794 10.06 17.25 -1.39
C ALA A 794 10.84 18.10 -0.35
N GLY A 795 12.04 17.67 0.07
CA GLY A 795 12.82 18.33 1.12
C GLY A 795 12.17 18.20 2.50
N GLN A 796 11.53 17.06 2.77
CA GLN A 796 10.71 16.78 3.95
C GLN A 796 11.34 15.76 4.92
N LEU A 797 12.63 15.45 4.75
CA LEU A 797 13.44 14.58 5.60
C LEU A 797 14.73 15.33 6.00
#